data_AF-A0A954C542-F1
#
_entry.id   AF-A0A954C542-F1
#
_cell.length_a   1.000
_cell.length_b   1.000
_cell.length_c   1.000
_cell.angle_alpha   90.00
_cell.angle_beta   90.00
_cell.angle_gamma   90.00
#
_symmetry.space_group_name_H-M   'P 1'
#
loop_
_entity.id
_entity.type
_entity.pdbx_description
1 polymer ?
#
loop_
_entity_poly.entity_id
_entity_poly.type
_entity_poly.pdbx_seq_one_letter_code
_entity_poly.pdbx_strand_id
1 'polypeptide(L)'
;MRAAHGLGFGVLAIGLGYGLYAAGQPAQTAARRRAPLKTPARLPASPPASAPQGPQPAPRVVRETLAEVAGLVRVGAYEEAARVVRAALTQVEDPAPRAALLERLESLSRHAGEPTLGPAPLGPLDAPPPDPEPRPVDEGLPAGAQALAAAEVEDEPPSPEPPRPDPKPEPLRVRAPFPARAEAERAPRAEQDLLLREVERAIAQGVENLELRSGQVRRSGEVALCAFALLRSGVSARGRAVEGLFEALRRSETNDTYDLAVSIMALEAASLVRTGGPSAGGTAPRYARQALPANVRDEVAALARQLVAGQTAQGDWSYTCPKRQSGTKVGKRGTGTLRGAAFSGGTPDNSNTQFAVLGLHAAQRCGVEVPSACWRKVFDHFSTTVSAPQPADPVAIEWTGARPPVLLPGEAQGTRVADPEGTRTGATQGWGYRRGSPPKPSMTAAGLSSLVISANALLEARRLERAEQDAVGAIARGAMTALAEGLGAERLFGAEGWHYYMLYSLEKAMDVSGVASLDHVDWWRACARDLARAQRADGGWGTPVDTSFALLVLNRATLSLGPETRVRGGTGPADPLKVKVGKERVDLPLLLHEVAKGGDLRRDLSLLRRAFKALPKVHRAILSPRLAELLEVEDAATRRFAKKALRQITGESLEPEGYAAWGRDFVLMHEAAAPLRPDEVAATQRALRTARDGPLLRAAATAAVRGRLVSVVPDLIAALGRAPSAETHGQLNSALRLLTAADPAAELSEQREISAAWAAWLATHRDALARRVLVVAFVTQAPEADAARAALLELGEEAVLDLLDAFVAYPQDARIPALLEALTGLRPDATPEAWREALAVR
;
A
#
# COMPACT_ATOMS: atom_id res chain seq x y z
N MET A 1 6.25 19.35 -62.85
CA MET A 1 6.79 18.19 -63.60
C MET A 1 6.32 16.94 -62.86
N ARG A 2 5.21 16.27 -63.23
CA ARG A 2 5.03 15.28 -64.34
C ARG A 2 6.14 14.23 -64.34
N ALA A 3 5.95 12.91 -64.41
CA ALA A 3 4.81 11.99 -64.54
C ALA A 3 5.39 10.56 -64.30
N ALA A 4 4.71 9.63 -63.61
CA ALA A 4 3.78 8.60 -64.09
C ALA A 4 4.39 7.34 -64.76
N HIS A 5 3.94 6.17 -64.27
CA HIS A 5 3.57 4.89 -64.94
C HIS A 5 3.84 3.72 -63.96
N GLY A 6 2.97 2.75 -63.67
CA GLY A 6 1.63 2.42 -64.17
C GLY A 6 1.50 0.92 -64.48
N LEU A 7 0.60 0.21 -63.77
CA LEU A 7 -0.14 -1.02 -64.15
C LEU A 7 0.66 -2.34 -64.26
N GLY A 8 0.15 -3.55 -63.94
CA GLY A 8 -1.16 -4.03 -63.49
C GLY A 8 -1.29 -5.56 -63.68
N PHE A 9 -2.11 -6.19 -62.84
CA PHE A 9 -2.89 -7.46 -63.00
C PHE A 9 -2.24 -8.84 -63.28
N GLY A 10 -2.77 -9.87 -62.61
CA GLY A 10 -2.78 -11.25 -63.13
C GLY A 10 -2.86 -12.38 -62.09
N VAL A 11 -4.08 -12.85 -61.81
CA VAL A 11 -4.44 -14.05 -61.03
C VAL A 11 -4.19 -15.33 -61.84
N LEU A 12 -3.65 -16.41 -61.25
CA LEU A 12 -4.27 -17.76 -61.18
C LEU A 12 -3.35 -18.82 -60.55
N ALA A 13 -4.03 -19.82 -59.98
CA ALA A 13 -3.52 -20.91 -59.16
C ALA A 13 -3.04 -22.15 -59.95
N ILE A 14 -2.56 -23.13 -59.16
CA ILE A 14 -2.47 -24.59 -59.39
C ILE A 14 -1.05 -25.14 -59.68
N GLY A 15 -0.63 -26.09 -58.83
CA GLY A 15 -0.08 -27.36 -59.33
C GLY A 15 1.33 -27.75 -58.93
N LEU A 16 1.43 -28.61 -57.92
CA LEU A 16 2.20 -29.88 -57.89
C LEU A 16 3.65 -29.94 -58.44
N GLY A 17 4.56 -30.40 -57.56
CA GLY A 17 5.32 -31.63 -57.86
C GLY A 17 6.85 -31.55 -57.99
N TYR A 18 7.50 -32.21 -57.03
CA TYR A 18 8.68 -33.10 -57.16
C TYR A 18 10.09 -32.60 -57.53
N GLY A 19 11.07 -33.15 -56.79
CA GLY A 19 12.46 -33.40 -57.24
C GLY A 19 13.55 -32.80 -56.32
N LEU A 20 14.05 -33.51 -55.30
CA LEU A 20 15.15 -34.50 -55.30
C LEU A 20 16.56 -33.90 -55.16
N TYR A 21 17.26 -34.32 -54.09
CA TYR A 21 18.65 -34.85 -54.01
C TYR A 21 19.03 -34.92 -52.51
N ALA A 22 19.00 -36.07 -51.83
CA ALA A 22 20.00 -37.16 -51.78
C ALA A 22 21.38 -36.69 -51.25
N ALA A 23 22.14 -37.38 -50.40
CA ALA A 23 22.02 -38.59 -49.58
C ALA A 23 23.32 -38.66 -48.73
N GLY A 24 23.35 -39.46 -47.66
CA GLY A 24 24.64 -39.83 -47.04
C GLY A 24 24.59 -40.36 -45.61
N GLN A 25 24.08 -41.58 -45.40
CA GLN A 25 24.50 -42.49 -44.32
C GLN A 25 25.07 -43.76 -44.94
N PRO A 26 25.95 -44.49 -44.23
CA PRO A 26 25.60 -45.86 -43.78
C PRO A 26 26.23 -46.20 -42.40
N ALA A 27 25.95 -47.26 -41.63
CA ALA A 27 25.02 -48.41 -41.63
C ALA A 27 25.13 -49.07 -40.23
N GLN A 28 24.03 -49.37 -39.54
CA GLN A 28 23.40 -50.69 -39.31
C GLN A 28 24.19 -51.83 -38.63
N THR A 29 23.59 -52.36 -37.55
CA THR A 29 23.14 -53.76 -37.31
C THR A 29 22.73 -53.86 -35.82
N ALA A 30 21.97 -54.81 -35.27
CA ALA A 30 20.68 -55.44 -35.59
C ALA A 30 20.26 -56.26 -34.33
N ALA A 31 18.95 -56.51 -34.16
CA ALA A 31 18.33 -57.66 -33.49
C ALA A 31 18.15 -57.73 -31.93
N ARG A 32 16.87 -57.57 -31.53
CA ARG A 32 15.99 -58.49 -30.75
C ARG A 32 16.52 -59.24 -29.50
N ARG A 33 15.83 -59.11 -28.34
CA ARG A 33 14.90 -60.10 -27.71
C ARG A 33 14.59 -59.78 -26.22
N ARG A 34 13.57 -60.46 -25.71
CA ARG A 34 12.69 -60.25 -24.53
C ARG A 34 13.27 -60.59 -23.14
N ALA A 35 12.68 -59.93 -22.13
CA ALA A 35 12.30 -60.35 -20.76
C ALA A 35 13.39 -60.63 -19.70
N PRO A 36 13.06 -60.37 -18.41
CA PRO A 36 12.91 -61.51 -17.49
C PRO A 36 11.75 -61.43 -16.48
N LEU A 37 11.40 -62.62 -15.97
CA LEU A 37 10.44 -62.95 -14.92
C LEU A 37 11.12 -63.07 -13.53
N LYS A 38 10.39 -62.69 -12.49
CA LYS A 38 10.24 -63.28 -11.13
C LYS A 38 11.43 -63.37 -10.14
N THR A 39 11.21 -62.72 -8.99
CA THR A 39 11.70 -62.95 -7.61
C THR A 39 11.39 -64.39 -7.09
N PRO A 40 12.01 -64.92 -6.00
CA PRO A 40 11.83 -64.42 -4.60
C PRO A 40 12.95 -64.68 -3.53
N ALA A 41 12.72 -64.09 -2.33
CA ALA A 41 13.19 -64.41 -0.94
C ALA A 41 14.65 -64.06 -0.54
N ARG A 42 15.01 -63.59 0.68
CA ARG A 42 14.38 -63.45 2.02
C ARG A 42 15.22 -62.47 2.91
N LEU A 43 14.60 -61.84 3.93
CA LEU A 43 15.16 -60.93 4.98
C LEU A 43 15.92 -61.65 6.12
N PRO A 44 16.72 -60.93 6.94
CA PRO A 44 16.33 -60.51 8.33
C PRO A 44 16.95 -59.14 8.76
N ALA A 45 16.69 -58.44 9.88
CA ALA A 45 15.67 -58.37 10.95
C ALA A 45 15.90 -57.04 11.74
N SER A 46 14.87 -56.54 12.43
CA SER A 46 14.82 -55.25 13.19
C SER A 46 15.26 -55.33 14.67
N PRO A 47 15.48 -54.17 15.34
CA PRO A 47 15.26 -53.99 16.79
C PRO A 47 14.18 -52.90 17.06
N PRO A 48 13.70 -52.66 18.30
CA PRO A 48 12.36 -53.03 18.73
C PRO A 48 11.39 -51.85 18.96
N ALA A 49 10.12 -52.22 19.14
CA ALA A 49 8.95 -51.38 19.27
C ALA A 49 8.89 -50.57 20.58
N SER A 50 8.47 -49.30 20.46
CA SER A 50 7.85 -48.53 21.54
C SER A 50 6.33 -48.56 21.37
N ALA A 51 5.64 -48.72 22.50
CA ALA A 51 4.22 -48.98 22.71
C ALA A 51 3.22 -48.12 21.90
N PRO A 52 1.97 -48.62 21.69
CA PRO A 52 0.98 -47.93 20.88
C PRO A 52 0.56 -46.63 21.55
N GLN A 53 0.88 -45.48 20.95
CA GLN A 53 0.09 -44.29 21.20
C GLN A 53 -1.33 -44.60 20.72
N GLY A 54 -2.30 -44.52 21.63
CA GLY A 54 -3.72 -44.63 21.28
C GLY A 54 -4.07 -43.69 20.13
N PRO A 55 -5.19 -43.93 19.41
CA PRO A 55 -5.51 -43.18 18.21
C PRO A 55 -5.42 -41.68 18.48
N GLN A 56 -4.48 -40.99 17.80
CA GLN A 56 -4.43 -39.53 17.87
C GLN A 56 -5.81 -39.00 17.47
N PRO A 57 -6.39 -38.06 18.23
CA PRO A 57 -7.74 -37.62 17.98
C PRO A 57 -7.75 -36.92 16.63
N ALA A 58 -8.58 -37.41 15.69
CA ALA A 58 -8.63 -36.89 14.33
C ALA A 58 -8.79 -35.35 14.33
N PRO A 59 -8.25 -34.63 13.33
CA PRO A 59 -8.40 -33.18 13.24
C PRO A 59 -9.86 -32.77 13.45
N ARG A 60 -10.10 -31.64 14.14
CA ARG A 60 -11.45 -31.20 14.51
C ARG A 60 -12.42 -31.21 13.32
N VAL A 61 -11.94 -30.74 12.16
CA VAL A 61 -12.66 -30.79 10.88
C VAL A 61 -13.10 -32.21 10.53
N VAL A 62 -12.21 -33.21 10.63
CA VAL A 62 -12.52 -34.61 10.33
C VAL A 62 -13.55 -35.17 11.32
N ARG A 63 -13.46 -34.85 12.62
CA ARG A 63 -14.45 -35.30 13.62
C ARG A 63 -15.83 -34.70 13.39
N GLU A 64 -15.90 -33.40 13.12
CA GLU A 64 -17.15 -32.69 12.84
C GLU A 64 -17.77 -33.19 11.52
N THR A 65 -16.97 -33.31 10.46
CA THR A 65 -17.39 -33.89 9.17
C THR A 65 -17.92 -35.33 9.34
N LEU A 66 -17.22 -36.19 10.08
CA LEU A 66 -17.68 -37.58 10.28
C LEU A 66 -18.95 -37.67 11.12
N ALA A 67 -19.14 -36.76 12.10
CA ALA A 67 -20.37 -36.69 12.88
C ALA A 67 -21.57 -36.23 12.03
N GLU A 68 -21.37 -35.22 11.19
CA GLU A 68 -22.38 -34.71 10.24
C GLU A 68 -22.75 -35.78 9.20
N VAL A 69 -21.74 -36.43 8.61
CA VAL A 69 -21.91 -37.56 7.68
C VAL A 69 -22.67 -38.73 8.34
N ALA A 70 -22.42 -39.03 9.61
CA ALA A 70 -23.16 -40.07 10.33
C ALA A 70 -24.63 -39.69 10.58
N GLY A 71 -24.95 -38.39 10.71
CA GLY A 71 -26.32 -37.88 10.71
C GLY A 71 -27.02 -38.11 9.37
N LEU A 72 -26.36 -37.71 8.28
CA LEU A 72 -26.88 -37.81 6.92
C LEU A 72 -27.07 -39.26 6.44
N VAL A 73 -26.14 -40.16 6.78
CA VAL A 73 -26.25 -41.59 6.48
C VAL A 73 -27.45 -42.23 7.19
N ARG A 74 -27.75 -41.82 8.42
CA ARG A 74 -28.90 -42.36 9.18
C ARG A 74 -30.24 -42.03 8.54
N VAL A 75 -30.32 -40.94 7.78
CA VAL A 75 -31.53 -40.52 7.04
C VAL A 75 -31.47 -40.91 5.55
N GLY A 76 -30.49 -41.71 5.14
CA GLY A 76 -30.34 -42.18 3.76
C GLY A 76 -29.85 -41.12 2.76
N ALA A 77 -29.36 -39.97 3.23
CA ALA A 77 -28.89 -38.86 2.40
C ALA A 77 -27.42 -39.06 1.97
N TYR A 78 -27.14 -40.12 1.22
CA TYR A 78 -25.77 -40.52 0.86
C TYR A 78 -25.06 -39.53 -0.08
N GLU A 79 -25.78 -38.87 -1.00
CA GLU A 79 -25.22 -37.83 -1.89
C GLU A 79 -24.79 -36.57 -1.11
N GLU A 80 -25.62 -36.13 -0.17
CA GLU A 80 -25.32 -35.00 0.72
C GLU A 80 -24.11 -35.32 1.59
N ALA A 81 -24.08 -36.52 2.16
CA ALA A 81 -22.95 -37.01 2.94
C ALA A 81 -21.66 -37.03 2.11
N ALA A 82 -21.71 -37.49 0.86
CA ALA A 82 -20.56 -37.49 -0.04
C ALA A 82 -20.08 -36.07 -0.37
N ARG A 83 -20.99 -35.09 -0.50
CA ARG A 83 -20.63 -33.68 -0.75
C ARG A 83 -19.91 -33.06 0.44
N VAL A 84 -20.37 -33.33 1.66
CA VAL A 84 -19.73 -32.87 2.90
C VAL A 84 -18.31 -33.45 3.02
N VAL A 85 -18.12 -34.72 2.71
CA VAL A 85 -16.78 -35.33 2.69
C VAL A 85 -15.89 -34.72 1.59
N ARG A 86 -16.41 -34.45 0.39
CA ARG A 86 -15.66 -33.78 -0.69
C ARG A 86 -15.20 -32.37 -0.30
N ALA A 87 -16.05 -31.61 0.39
CA ALA A 87 -15.69 -30.28 0.90
C ALA A 87 -14.64 -30.36 2.01
N ALA A 88 -14.69 -31.37 2.87
CA ALA A 88 -13.66 -31.57 3.90
C ALA A 88 -12.31 -31.98 3.29
N LEU A 89 -12.31 -32.77 2.20
CA LEU A 89 -11.08 -33.18 1.51
C LEU A 89 -10.28 -32.02 0.89
N THR A 90 -10.90 -30.87 0.61
CA THR A 90 -10.17 -29.67 0.14
C THR A 90 -9.47 -28.94 1.28
N GLN A 91 -9.85 -29.22 2.53
CA GLN A 91 -9.34 -28.54 3.73
C GLN A 91 -8.38 -29.43 4.55
N VAL A 92 -8.30 -30.72 4.26
CA VAL A 92 -7.39 -31.67 4.93
C VAL A 92 -6.20 -31.98 4.03
N GLU A 93 -5.05 -31.37 4.33
CA GLU A 93 -3.79 -31.59 3.58
C GLU A 93 -2.99 -32.80 4.12
N ASP A 94 -3.19 -33.17 5.39
CA ASP A 94 -2.49 -34.28 6.04
C ASP A 94 -2.87 -35.64 5.40
N PRO A 95 -1.90 -36.44 4.90
CA PRO A 95 -2.15 -37.68 4.18
C PRO A 95 -3.02 -38.71 4.90
N ALA A 96 -2.85 -38.87 6.22
CA ALA A 96 -3.53 -39.92 6.98
C ALA A 96 -5.05 -39.68 7.17
N PRO A 97 -5.51 -38.52 7.70
CA PRO A 97 -6.94 -38.21 7.79
C PRO A 97 -7.60 -38.01 6.41
N ARG A 98 -6.84 -37.54 5.41
CA ARG A 98 -7.33 -37.41 4.03
C ARG A 98 -7.66 -38.77 3.42
N ALA A 99 -6.84 -39.80 3.67
CA ALA A 99 -7.11 -41.16 3.21
C ALA A 99 -8.41 -41.74 3.81
N ALA A 100 -8.67 -41.51 5.11
CA ALA A 100 -9.89 -41.96 5.77
C ALA A 100 -11.16 -41.29 5.20
N LEU A 101 -11.08 -39.99 4.87
CA LEU A 101 -12.17 -39.28 4.21
C LEU A 101 -12.39 -39.77 2.76
N LEU A 102 -11.32 -40.09 2.02
CA LEU A 102 -11.44 -40.66 0.67
C LEU A 102 -12.13 -42.04 0.67
N GLU A 103 -11.76 -42.92 1.62
CA GLU A 103 -12.42 -44.22 1.77
C GLU A 103 -13.90 -44.07 2.16
N ARG A 104 -14.20 -43.10 3.05
CA ARG A 104 -15.58 -42.80 3.41
C ARG A 104 -16.37 -42.25 2.24
N LEU A 105 -15.79 -41.37 1.43
CA LEU A 105 -16.39 -40.85 0.21
C LEU A 105 -16.71 -41.98 -0.77
N GLU A 106 -15.78 -42.89 -0.98
CA GLU A 106 -15.96 -44.04 -1.87
C GLU A 106 -17.09 -44.98 -1.39
N SER A 107 -17.19 -45.21 -0.07
CA SER A 107 -18.31 -45.94 0.51
C SER A 107 -19.65 -45.23 0.30
N LEU A 108 -19.70 -43.90 0.46
CA LEU A 108 -20.92 -43.11 0.31
C LEU A 108 -21.37 -43.02 -1.15
N SER A 109 -20.45 -42.77 -2.08
CA SER A 109 -20.75 -42.72 -3.51
C SER A 109 -21.27 -44.07 -4.03
N ARG A 110 -20.77 -45.21 -3.50
CA ARG A 110 -21.34 -46.54 -3.78
C ARG A 110 -22.79 -46.69 -3.32
N HIS A 111 -23.16 -46.11 -2.18
CA HIS A 111 -24.54 -46.15 -1.68
C HIS A 111 -25.46 -45.13 -2.35
N ALA A 112 -24.90 -44.02 -2.84
CA ALA A 112 -25.62 -43.01 -3.61
C ALA A 112 -25.85 -43.41 -5.08
N GLY A 113 -25.24 -44.51 -5.55
CA GLY A 113 -25.30 -44.90 -6.96
C GLY A 113 -24.47 -44.01 -7.89
N GLU A 114 -23.57 -43.18 -7.35
CA GLU A 114 -22.67 -42.33 -8.13
C GLU A 114 -21.49 -43.14 -8.70
N PRO A 115 -21.10 -42.95 -9.98
CA PRO A 115 -19.91 -43.59 -10.54
C PRO A 115 -18.62 -43.06 -9.86
N THR A 116 -17.73 -43.97 -9.49
CA THR A 116 -16.43 -43.64 -8.88
C THR A 116 -15.51 -42.91 -9.86
N LEU A 117 -14.85 -41.84 -9.41
CA LEU A 117 -13.91 -41.05 -10.21
C LEU A 117 -12.60 -41.83 -10.47
N GLY A 118 -12.57 -42.61 -11.55
CA GLY A 118 -11.34 -43.02 -12.24
C GLY A 118 -10.90 -41.97 -13.29
N PRO A 119 -9.66 -42.01 -13.79
CA PRO A 119 -9.12 -40.93 -14.63
C PRO A 119 -9.73 -40.95 -16.05
N ALA A 120 -10.17 -39.78 -16.52
CA ALA A 120 -10.76 -39.55 -17.85
C ALA A 120 -9.75 -39.77 -19.01
N PRO A 121 -10.19 -40.15 -20.24
CA PRO A 121 -10.40 -39.10 -21.27
C PRO A 121 -11.34 -39.40 -22.49
N LEU A 122 -11.75 -38.29 -23.16
CA LEU A 122 -12.01 -38.05 -24.61
C LEU A 122 -13.28 -38.51 -25.36
N GLY A 123 -14.01 -37.52 -25.94
CA GLY A 123 -14.52 -37.53 -27.34
C GLY A 123 -16.04 -37.60 -27.58
N PRO A 124 -16.59 -37.08 -28.72
CA PRO A 124 -17.88 -36.35 -28.78
C PRO A 124 -18.98 -36.92 -29.74
N LEU A 125 -20.09 -36.15 -29.90
CA LEU A 125 -21.24 -36.22 -30.85
C LEU A 125 -22.46 -37.03 -30.33
N ASP A 126 -23.74 -36.66 -30.46
CA ASP A 126 -24.48 -35.58 -31.12
C ASP A 126 -25.93 -35.47 -30.54
N ALA A 127 -26.60 -34.35 -30.89
CA ALA A 127 -27.92 -33.74 -30.55
C ALA A 127 -29.22 -34.61 -30.56
N PRO A 128 -30.48 -34.06 -30.39
CA PRO A 128 -30.96 -32.69 -30.05
C PRO A 128 -32.05 -32.61 -28.92
N PRO A 129 -32.50 -31.40 -28.51
CA PRO A 129 -33.56 -31.20 -27.50
C PRO A 129 -34.95 -31.00 -28.13
N PRO A 130 -36.06 -31.18 -27.39
CA PRO A 130 -37.34 -30.59 -27.74
C PRO A 130 -37.52 -29.24 -27.02
N ASP A 131 -37.92 -28.25 -27.81
CA ASP A 131 -38.16 -26.85 -27.44
C ASP A 131 -39.69 -26.60 -27.23
N PRO A 132 -40.15 -25.38 -26.89
CA PRO A 132 -40.93 -25.12 -25.68
C PRO A 132 -42.34 -24.55 -26.00
N GLU A 133 -43.09 -24.09 -24.98
CA GLU A 133 -43.93 -22.86 -24.94
C GLU A 133 -45.01 -22.91 -23.83
N PRO A 134 -45.63 -21.78 -23.41
CA PRO A 134 -45.03 -20.53 -22.92
C PRO A 134 -45.76 -19.98 -21.67
N ARG A 135 -45.18 -18.98 -20.96
CA ARG A 135 -45.85 -17.87 -20.20
C ARG A 135 -44.91 -17.27 -19.14
N PRO A 136 -45.13 -16.02 -18.70
CA PRO A 136 -44.95 -14.76 -19.42
C PRO A 136 -43.74 -13.99 -18.86
N VAL A 137 -43.32 -12.96 -19.60
CA VAL A 137 -42.14 -12.14 -19.33
C VAL A 137 -42.46 -11.13 -18.21
N ASP A 138 -41.60 -11.06 -17.19
CA ASP A 138 -41.51 -9.89 -16.29
C ASP A 138 -40.04 -9.42 -16.32
N GLU A 139 -39.80 -8.34 -17.06
CA GLU A 139 -38.51 -7.67 -17.16
C GLU A 139 -38.33 -6.74 -15.96
N GLY A 140 -37.41 -7.07 -15.06
CA GLY A 140 -37.03 -6.24 -13.92
C GLY A 140 -35.52 -6.07 -13.81
N LEU A 141 -34.93 -5.26 -14.70
CA LEU A 141 -33.58 -4.69 -14.54
C LEU A 141 -33.58 -3.65 -13.40
N PRO A 142 -32.62 -3.65 -12.46
CA PRO A 142 -32.35 -2.46 -11.66
C PRO A 142 -31.51 -1.48 -12.49
N ALA A 143 -32.19 -0.50 -13.07
CA ALA A 143 -31.60 0.68 -13.69
C ALA A 143 -31.11 1.66 -12.61
N GLY A 144 -29.83 2.02 -12.67
CA GLY A 144 -29.20 3.01 -11.79
C GLY A 144 -28.09 3.78 -12.50
N ALA A 145 -28.31 4.14 -13.76
CA ALA A 145 -27.58 5.18 -14.49
C ALA A 145 -28.25 5.41 -15.85
N GLN A 146 -29.15 6.41 -15.92
CA GLN A 146 -29.48 7.22 -17.11
C GLN A 146 -30.85 7.89 -16.94
N ALA A 147 -30.88 9.16 -16.55
CA ALA A 147 -31.87 10.13 -17.00
C ALA A 147 -31.51 11.52 -16.46
N LEU A 148 -31.06 12.42 -17.34
CA LEU A 148 -31.29 13.87 -17.25
C LEU A 148 -30.83 14.50 -18.59
N ALA A 149 -31.74 14.48 -19.56
CA ALA A 149 -31.83 15.43 -20.66
C ALA A 149 -33.23 15.34 -21.29
N ALA A 150 -33.86 16.50 -21.51
CA ALA A 150 -35.19 16.78 -22.07
C ALA A 150 -36.36 16.64 -21.06
N ALA A 151 -37.32 17.57 -20.92
CA ALA A 151 -37.51 18.93 -21.42
C ALA A 151 -38.67 19.55 -20.60
N GLU A 152 -38.70 20.87 -20.48
CA GLU A 152 -39.80 21.67 -19.89
C GLU A 152 -41.08 21.56 -20.76
N VAL A 153 -42.26 21.41 -20.13
CA VAL A 153 -43.55 22.11 -20.45
C VAL A 153 -44.46 22.00 -19.20
N GLU A 154 -45.17 23.09 -18.91
CA GLU A 154 -46.10 23.38 -17.81
C GLU A 154 -47.33 22.44 -17.70
N ASP A 155 -47.79 22.16 -16.47
CA ASP A 155 -49.19 22.31 -16.01
C ASP A 155 -49.33 21.99 -14.50
N GLU A 156 -50.07 22.82 -13.77
CA GLU A 156 -50.43 22.70 -12.34
C GLU A 156 -51.92 22.26 -12.19
N PRO A 157 -52.45 21.91 -11.00
CA PRO A 157 -52.54 20.56 -10.40
C PRO A 157 -54.00 20.03 -10.31
N PRO A 158 -54.24 18.88 -9.62
CA PRO A 158 -55.03 19.01 -8.38
C PRO A 158 -54.57 18.11 -7.21
N SER A 159 -54.64 18.65 -6.01
CA SER A 159 -54.63 17.94 -4.70
C SER A 159 -55.97 17.22 -4.46
N PRO A 160 -56.05 16.07 -3.75
CA PRO A 160 -56.08 16.10 -2.27
C PRO A 160 -55.54 14.88 -1.47
N GLU A 161 -55.13 15.23 -0.25
CA GLU A 161 -55.10 14.50 1.05
C GLU A 161 -54.00 13.49 1.46
N PRO A 162 -53.58 13.52 2.75
CA PRO A 162 -52.23 13.16 3.19
C PRO A 162 -52.14 11.81 3.91
N PRO A 163 -51.05 11.04 3.74
CA PRO A 163 -50.70 9.98 4.68
C PRO A 163 -49.94 10.57 5.89
N ARG A 164 -50.09 9.86 7.02
CA ARG A 164 -49.78 10.24 8.40
C ARG A 164 -48.29 10.58 8.65
N PRO A 165 -47.97 11.41 9.66
CA PRO A 165 -46.60 11.84 9.91
C PRO A 165 -45.75 10.69 10.48
N ASP A 166 -44.65 10.40 9.79
CA ASP A 166 -43.52 9.66 10.35
C ASP A 166 -42.90 10.44 11.53
N PRO A 167 -42.31 9.76 12.52
CA PRO A 167 -41.71 10.41 13.68
C PRO A 167 -40.60 11.36 13.24
N LYS A 168 -40.73 12.64 13.57
CA LYS A 168 -39.73 13.68 13.31
C LYS A 168 -38.35 13.23 13.83
N PRO A 169 -37.28 13.26 13.02
CA PRO A 169 -35.94 13.20 13.58
C PRO A 169 -35.78 14.40 14.52
N GLU A 170 -35.27 14.16 15.73
CA GLU A 170 -34.98 15.22 16.69
C GLU A 170 -34.15 16.32 16.01
N PRO A 171 -34.55 17.59 16.07
CA PRO A 171 -33.71 18.67 15.58
C PRO A 171 -32.44 18.70 16.42
N LEU A 172 -31.29 18.53 15.77
CA LEU A 172 -29.98 18.83 16.32
C LEU A 172 -30.07 20.19 17.01
N ARG A 173 -29.94 20.18 18.34
CA ARG A 173 -30.02 21.39 19.16
C ARG A 173 -29.00 22.40 18.65
N VAL A 174 -29.51 23.50 18.09
CA VAL A 174 -28.74 24.68 17.69
C VAL A 174 -27.98 25.18 18.92
N ARG A 175 -26.66 24.96 18.94
CA ARG A 175 -25.77 25.70 19.85
C ARG A 175 -25.48 27.07 19.22
N ALA A 176 -25.44 28.07 20.11
CA ALA A 176 -25.39 29.52 19.91
C ALA A 176 -24.57 30.05 18.70
N PRO A 177 -24.89 31.26 18.20
CA PRO A 177 -24.21 31.88 17.06
C PRO A 177 -22.71 32.09 17.34
N PHE A 178 -21.88 31.74 16.36
CA PHE A 178 -20.43 31.96 16.41
C PHE A 178 -20.08 33.45 16.28
N PRO A 179 -18.97 33.90 16.92
CA PRO A 179 -18.49 35.28 16.82
C PRO A 179 -18.02 35.61 15.40
N ALA A 180 -17.93 36.91 15.11
CA ALA A 180 -17.74 37.47 13.77
C ALA A 180 -16.48 36.95 13.05
N ARG A 181 -16.60 36.84 11.72
CA ARG A 181 -15.66 36.26 10.72
C ARG A 181 -14.19 36.71 10.84
N ALA A 182 -13.89 37.82 11.51
CA ALA A 182 -12.55 38.34 11.74
C ALA A 182 -11.88 37.86 13.05
N GLU A 183 -12.62 37.36 14.04
CA GLU A 183 -12.04 36.86 15.30
C GLU A 183 -11.48 35.43 15.18
N ALA A 184 -11.93 34.66 14.18
CA ALA A 184 -11.41 33.33 13.89
C ALA A 184 -9.98 33.32 13.29
N GLU A 185 -9.47 34.47 12.86
CA GLU A 185 -8.32 34.57 11.95
C GLU A 185 -6.94 34.53 12.62
N ARG A 186 -6.87 34.45 13.94
CA ARG A 186 -5.62 34.08 14.65
C ARG A 186 -5.93 33.25 15.88
N ALA A 187 -6.55 32.09 15.67
CA ALA A 187 -6.55 31.01 16.65
C ALA A 187 -5.13 30.92 17.26
N PRO A 188 -4.97 31.11 18.60
CA PRO A 188 -3.67 31.01 19.25
C PRO A 188 -2.97 29.73 18.80
N ARG A 189 -1.63 29.69 18.72
CA ARG A 189 -0.89 28.47 18.31
C ARG A 189 -1.42 27.20 19.00
N ALA A 190 -1.83 27.32 20.26
CA ALA A 190 -2.49 26.27 21.03
C ALA A 190 -3.78 25.70 20.39
N GLU A 191 -4.67 26.53 19.87
CA GLU A 191 -5.91 26.09 19.21
C GLU A 191 -5.62 25.41 17.86
N GLN A 192 -4.61 25.90 17.13
CA GLN A 192 -4.15 25.21 15.92
C GLN A 192 -3.54 23.84 16.26
N ASP A 193 -2.73 23.75 17.32
CA ASP A 193 -2.14 22.50 17.79
C ASP A 193 -3.23 21.51 18.25
N LEU A 194 -4.31 21.98 18.87
CA LEU A 194 -5.46 21.16 19.24
C LEU A 194 -6.17 20.58 18.01
N LEU A 195 -6.49 21.41 17.02
CA LEU A 195 -7.09 20.94 15.77
C LEU A 195 -6.21 19.89 15.09
N LEU A 196 -4.89 20.08 15.07
CA LEU A 196 -3.97 19.12 14.47
C LEU A 196 -3.97 17.76 15.19
N ARG A 197 -4.06 17.75 16.53
CA ARG A 197 -4.22 16.51 17.31
C ARG A 197 -5.56 15.84 17.04
N GLU A 198 -6.64 16.61 16.91
CA GLU A 198 -7.96 16.10 16.53
C GLU A 198 -7.92 15.47 15.14
N VAL A 199 -7.24 16.10 14.19
CA VAL A 199 -7.05 15.55 12.84
C VAL A 199 -6.24 14.26 12.86
N GLU A 200 -5.14 14.20 13.60
CA GLU A 200 -4.34 12.97 13.72
C GLU A 200 -5.14 11.81 14.34
N ARG A 201 -5.94 12.11 15.37
CA ARG A 201 -6.86 11.14 15.96
C ARG A 201 -7.93 10.69 14.95
N ALA A 202 -8.53 11.63 14.23
CA ALA A 202 -9.56 11.35 13.25
C ALA A 202 -9.02 10.47 12.11
N ILE A 203 -7.80 10.75 11.64
CA ILE A 203 -7.10 9.90 10.65
C ILE A 203 -6.90 8.49 11.20
N ALA A 204 -6.39 8.34 12.43
CA ALA A 204 -6.15 7.03 13.02
C ALA A 204 -7.43 6.19 13.13
N GLN A 205 -8.53 6.79 13.61
CA GLN A 205 -9.83 6.13 13.70
C GLN A 205 -10.44 5.81 12.33
N GLY A 206 -10.26 6.71 11.36
CA GLY A 206 -10.70 6.49 9.98
C GLY A 206 -9.93 5.37 9.28
N VAL A 207 -8.63 5.25 9.54
CA VAL A 207 -7.80 4.14 9.04
C VAL A 207 -8.31 2.82 9.60
N GLU A 208 -8.53 2.72 10.91
CA GLU A 208 -9.06 1.50 11.54
C GLU A 208 -10.43 1.12 10.94
N ASN A 209 -11.34 2.09 10.79
CA ASN A 209 -12.64 1.86 10.15
C ASN A 209 -12.49 1.34 8.72
N LEU A 210 -11.60 1.95 7.93
CA LEU A 210 -11.41 1.60 6.53
C LEU A 210 -10.71 0.24 6.37
N GLU A 211 -9.73 -0.11 7.21
CA GLU A 211 -9.10 -1.45 7.19
C GLU A 211 -10.13 -2.55 7.47
N LEU A 212 -11.05 -2.33 8.41
CA LEU A 212 -12.11 -3.30 8.74
C LEU A 212 -13.15 -3.45 7.62
N ARG A 213 -13.48 -2.36 6.91
CA ARG A 213 -14.62 -2.33 5.98
C ARG A 213 -14.23 -2.41 4.51
N SER A 214 -12.96 -2.15 4.16
CA SER A 214 -12.50 -2.16 2.77
C SER A 214 -12.65 -3.52 2.08
N GLY A 215 -12.67 -4.64 2.83
CA GLY A 215 -12.96 -5.97 2.29
C GLY A 215 -14.41 -6.17 1.80
N GLN A 216 -15.33 -5.27 2.14
CA GLN A 216 -16.72 -5.28 1.67
C GLN A 216 -16.87 -4.71 0.26
N VAL A 217 -15.87 -3.97 -0.21
CA VAL A 217 -15.88 -3.27 -1.49
C VAL A 217 -15.61 -4.25 -2.63
N ARG A 218 -16.41 -4.17 -3.71
CA ARG A 218 -16.33 -5.09 -4.85
C ARG A 218 -15.88 -4.42 -6.15
N ARG A 219 -16.17 -3.13 -6.33
CA ARG A 219 -15.82 -2.39 -7.56
C ARG A 219 -14.35 -2.01 -7.53
N SER A 220 -13.61 -2.30 -8.60
CA SER A 220 -12.15 -2.09 -8.68
C SER A 220 -11.74 -0.65 -8.41
N GLY A 221 -12.45 0.35 -8.92
CA GLY A 221 -12.14 1.76 -8.63
C GLY A 221 -12.31 2.12 -7.15
N GLU A 222 -13.31 1.57 -6.46
CA GLU A 222 -13.52 1.80 -5.03
C GLU A 222 -12.46 1.05 -4.19
N VAL A 223 -12.08 -0.16 -4.61
CA VAL A 223 -10.95 -0.92 -4.01
C VAL A 223 -9.65 -0.13 -4.14
N ALA A 224 -9.37 0.43 -5.33
CA ALA A 224 -8.20 1.26 -5.58
C ALA A 224 -8.24 2.55 -4.75
N LEU A 225 -9.41 3.17 -4.59
CA LEU A 225 -9.57 4.36 -3.76
C LEU A 225 -9.28 4.06 -2.29
N CYS A 226 -9.78 2.94 -1.76
CA CYS A 226 -9.49 2.50 -0.39
C CYS A 226 -7.98 2.28 -0.20
N ALA A 227 -7.33 1.58 -1.13
CA ALA A 227 -5.89 1.35 -1.08
C ALA A 227 -5.11 2.68 -1.11
N PHE A 228 -5.49 3.59 -2.01
CA PHE A 228 -4.89 4.92 -2.11
C PHE A 228 -5.03 5.71 -0.80
N ALA A 229 -6.22 5.74 -0.20
CA ALA A 229 -6.46 6.47 1.05
C ALA A 229 -5.67 5.89 2.24
N LEU A 230 -5.62 4.56 2.39
CA LEU A 230 -4.83 3.90 3.42
C LEU A 230 -3.33 4.23 3.29
N LEU A 231 -2.79 4.11 2.07
CA LEU A 231 -1.38 4.43 1.77
C LEU A 231 -1.05 5.89 2.07
N ARG A 232 -1.90 6.84 1.67
CA ARG A 232 -1.71 8.28 1.97
C ARG A 232 -1.86 8.59 3.46
N SER A 233 -2.60 7.77 4.20
CA SER A 233 -2.70 7.85 5.66
C SER A 233 -1.50 7.26 6.39
N GLY A 234 -0.54 6.66 5.68
CA GLY A 234 0.69 6.10 6.25
C GLY A 234 0.62 4.60 6.57
N VAL A 235 -0.45 3.90 6.15
CA VAL A 235 -0.52 2.43 6.25
C VAL A 235 0.51 1.82 5.30
N SER A 236 1.23 0.81 5.77
CA SER A 236 2.27 0.13 5.00
C SER A 236 1.68 -0.55 3.77
N ALA A 237 2.38 -0.43 2.63
CA ALA A 237 2.05 -1.19 1.42
C ALA A 237 2.13 -2.72 1.60
N ARG A 238 2.80 -3.18 2.68
CA ARG A 238 2.88 -4.59 3.10
C ARG A 238 1.92 -4.93 4.25
N GLY A 239 1.02 -4.02 4.61
CA GLY A 239 -0.02 -4.27 5.60
C GLY A 239 -1.10 -5.18 5.02
N ARG A 240 -1.68 -6.07 5.85
CA ARG A 240 -2.68 -7.06 5.43
C ARG A 240 -3.84 -6.45 4.63
N ALA A 241 -4.37 -5.31 5.08
CA ALA A 241 -5.47 -4.63 4.40
C ALA A 241 -5.07 -4.17 3.00
N VAL A 242 -3.93 -3.47 2.87
CA VAL A 242 -3.44 -2.94 1.58
C VAL A 242 -3.03 -4.07 0.63
N GLU A 243 -2.38 -5.12 1.12
CA GLU A 243 -2.04 -6.30 0.31
C GLU A 243 -3.27 -7.00 -0.25
N GLY A 244 -4.31 -7.18 0.58
CA GLY A 244 -5.58 -7.76 0.16
C GLY A 244 -6.28 -6.93 -0.92
N LEU A 245 -6.24 -5.60 -0.80
CA LEU A 245 -6.78 -4.69 -1.83
C LEU A 245 -5.98 -4.76 -3.13
N PHE A 246 -4.65 -4.77 -3.08
CA PHE A 246 -3.82 -4.95 -4.28
C PHE A 246 -3.96 -6.34 -4.90
N GLU A 247 -4.26 -7.37 -4.12
CA GLU A 247 -4.60 -8.69 -4.62
C GLU A 247 -5.96 -8.69 -5.36
N ALA A 248 -6.96 -8.01 -4.81
CA ALA A 248 -8.24 -7.81 -5.48
C ALA A 248 -8.08 -7.04 -6.80
N LEU A 249 -7.27 -5.97 -6.82
CA LEU A 249 -6.97 -5.20 -8.04
C LEU A 249 -6.24 -6.03 -9.10
N ARG A 250 -5.31 -6.91 -8.69
CA ARG A 250 -4.61 -7.81 -9.61
C ARG A 250 -5.54 -8.85 -10.26
N ARG A 251 -6.66 -9.18 -9.61
CA ARG A 251 -7.67 -10.10 -10.14
C ARG A 251 -8.74 -9.41 -10.98
N SER A 252 -8.92 -8.10 -10.85
CA SER A 252 -9.90 -7.36 -11.63
C SER A 252 -9.38 -7.04 -13.04
N GLU A 253 -10.15 -7.37 -14.06
CA GLU A 253 -9.98 -6.80 -15.40
C GLU A 253 -10.95 -5.63 -15.54
N THR A 254 -10.42 -4.42 -15.75
CA THR A 254 -11.22 -3.21 -15.94
C THR A 254 -10.69 -2.39 -17.09
N ASN A 255 -11.60 -1.69 -17.76
CA ASN A 255 -11.29 -0.64 -18.70
C ASN A 255 -11.98 0.67 -18.32
N ASP A 256 -12.53 0.77 -17.10
CA ASP A 256 -13.17 1.99 -16.64
C ASP A 256 -12.13 3.08 -16.38
N THR A 257 -12.37 4.28 -16.89
CA THR A 257 -11.43 5.41 -16.79
C THR A 257 -11.08 5.71 -15.34
N TYR A 258 -12.09 5.72 -14.47
CA TYR A 258 -11.94 5.93 -13.03
C TYR A 258 -11.04 4.87 -12.40
N ASP A 259 -11.31 3.59 -12.67
CA ASP A 259 -10.57 2.47 -12.09
C ASP A 259 -9.11 2.48 -12.50
N LEU A 260 -8.83 2.71 -13.80
CA LEU A 260 -7.47 2.81 -14.32
C LEU A 260 -6.70 3.95 -13.65
N ALA A 261 -7.34 5.13 -13.55
CA ALA A 261 -6.74 6.31 -12.95
C ALA A 261 -6.41 6.12 -11.47
N VAL A 262 -7.38 5.68 -10.66
CA VAL A 262 -7.20 5.53 -9.23
C VAL A 262 -6.24 4.37 -8.91
N SER A 263 -6.22 3.32 -9.75
CA SER A 263 -5.22 2.24 -9.63
C SER A 263 -3.80 2.78 -9.83
N ILE A 264 -3.56 3.65 -10.81
CA ILE A 264 -2.25 4.30 -10.97
C ILE A 264 -1.90 5.13 -9.74
N MET A 265 -2.84 5.89 -9.21
CA MET A 265 -2.63 6.72 -8.01
C MET A 265 -2.30 5.85 -6.77
N ALA A 266 -2.98 4.71 -6.59
CA ALA A 266 -2.69 3.75 -5.52
C ALA A 266 -1.30 3.12 -5.69
N LEU A 267 -0.93 2.70 -6.90
CA LEU A 267 0.40 2.14 -7.19
C LEU A 267 1.52 3.17 -6.99
N GLU A 268 1.28 4.44 -7.32
CA GLU A 268 2.20 5.52 -7.01
C GLU A 268 2.34 5.71 -5.49
N ALA A 269 1.23 5.76 -4.77
CA ALA A 269 1.22 5.93 -3.32
C ALA A 269 1.92 4.79 -2.57
N ALA A 270 1.92 3.57 -3.12
CA ALA A 270 2.66 2.44 -2.56
C ALA A 270 4.19 2.67 -2.53
N SER A 271 4.69 3.64 -3.31
CA SER A 271 6.09 4.06 -3.28
C SER A 271 6.37 5.29 -2.41
N LEU A 272 5.36 5.79 -1.70
CA LEU A 272 5.48 6.97 -0.85
C LEU A 272 5.38 6.56 0.62
N VAL A 273 6.38 6.92 1.41
CA VAL A 273 6.37 6.74 2.86
C VAL A 273 6.14 8.07 3.53
N ARG A 274 5.06 8.17 4.31
CA ARG A 274 4.77 9.36 5.11
C ARG A 274 5.86 9.52 6.17
N THR A 275 6.59 10.64 6.15
CA THR A 275 7.70 10.96 7.06
C THR A 275 7.35 12.01 8.11
N GLY A 276 6.17 12.63 8.00
CA GLY A 276 5.66 13.58 8.99
C GLY A 276 4.25 14.02 8.66
N GLY A 277 3.46 14.31 9.69
CA GLY A 277 2.11 14.84 9.57
C GLY A 277 2.05 16.37 9.44
N PRO A 278 0.84 16.92 9.34
CA PRO A 278 0.59 18.36 9.48
C PRO A 278 1.18 18.92 10.78
N SER A 279 1.70 20.14 10.75
CA SER A 279 2.30 20.81 11.92
C SER A 279 1.89 22.28 11.99
N ALA A 280 2.09 22.95 13.12
CA ALA A 280 1.81 24.39 13.28
C ALA A 280 2.51 25.25 12.21
N GLY A 281 3.69 24.83 11.74
CA GLY A 281 4.49 25.53 10.72
C GLY A 281 4.15 25.16 9.27
N GLY A 282 3.22 24.24 9.04
CA GLY A 282 2.81 23.80 7.70
C GLY A 282 1.88 22.60 7.74
N THR A 283 0.74 22.70 7.06
CA THR A 283 -0.35 21.71 7.13
C THR A 283 -0.21 20.56 6.13
N ALA A 284 0.71 20.64 5.16
CA ALA A 284 0.99 19.57 4.21
C ALA A 284 1.89 18.48 4.83
N PRO A 285 1.50 17.18 4.78
CA PRO A 285 2.35 16.10 5.23
C PRO A 285 3.53 15.87 4.30
N ARG A 286 4.58 15.27 4.85
CA ARG A 286 5.83 15.00 4.13
C ARG A 286 5.88 13.55 3.71
N TYR A 287 6.30 13.31 2.48
CA TYR A 287 6.48 11.96 1.94
C TYR A 287 7.92 11.78 1.46
N ALA A 288 8.54 10.67 1.86
CA ALA A 288 9.75 10.17 1.24
C ALA A 288 9.38 9.21 0.12
N ARG A 289 10.09 9.31 -1.00
CA ARG A 289 9.86 8.45 -2.14
C ARG A 289 10.81 7.26 -2.14
N GLN A 290 10.24 6.09 -2.34
CA GLN A 290 10.95 4.86 -2.60
C GLN A 290 10.98 4.57 -4.11
N ALA A 291 11.97 3.81 -4.56
CA ALA A 291 12.02 3.34 -5.94
C ALA A 291 10.89 2.33 -6.16
N LEU A 292 10.05 2.58 -7.18
CA LEU A 292 9.07 1.59 -7.62
C LEU A 292 9.78 0.39 -8.23
N PRO A 293 9.42 -0.85 -7.83
CA PRO A 293 9.85 -2.06 -8.51
C PRO A 293 9.55 -2.00 -10.01
N ALA A 294 10.42 -2.57 -10.84
CA ALA A 294 10.30 -2.49 -12.30
C ALA A 294 8.95 -3.01 -12.81
N ASN A 295 8.49 -4.14 -12.27
CA ASN A 295 7.18 -4.72 -12.59
C ASN A 295 6.00 -3.79 -12.26
N VAL A 296 6.09 -3.04 -11.16
CA VAL A 296 5.04 -2.07 -10.78
C VAL A 296 5.06 -0.88 -11.73
N ARG A 297 6.25 -0.40 -12.10
CA ARG A 297 6.39 0.68 -13.10
C ARG A 297 5.85 0.25 -14.46
N ASP A 298 6.09 -0.99 -14.87
CA ASP A 298 5.58 -1.54 -16.13
C ASP A 298 4.05 -1.61 -16.13
N GLU A 299 3.45 -1.95 -14.99
CA GLU A 299 1.99 -1.95 -14.82
C GLU A 299 1.42 -0.52 -14.86
N VAL A 300 2.01 0.42 -14.11
CA VAL A 300 1.64 1.85 -14.20
C VAL A 300 1.74 2.35 -15.65
N ALA A 301 2.79 1.96 -16.38
CA ALA A 301 2.95 2.32 -17.77
C ALA A 301 1.88 1.68 -18.68
N ALA A 302 1.44 0.46 -18.38
CA ALA A 302 0.37 -0.20 -19.12
C ALA A 302 -0.98 0.50 -18.92
N LEU A 303 -1.35 0.79 -17.68
CA LEU A 303 -2.58 1.52 -17.33
C LEU A 303 -2.57 2.93 -17.92
N ALA A 304 -1.44 3.65 -17.83
CA ALA A 304 -1.29 4.98 -18.40
C ALA A 304 -1.44 4.99 -19.93
N ARG A 305 -0.89 4.00 -20.63
CA ARG A 305 -1.10 3.85 -22.09
C ARG A 305 -2.57 3.62 -22.42
N GLN A 306 -3.29 2.84 -21.61
CA GLN A 306 -4.71 2.61 -21.80
C GLN A 306 -5.53 3.88 -21.58
N LEU A 307 -5.20 4.69 -20.56
CA LEU A 307 -5.79 6.01 -20.35
C LEU A 307 -5.52 6.94 -21.54
N VAL A 308 -4.27 7.04 -22.01
CA VAL A 308 -3.93 7.87 -23.18
C VAL A 308 -4.72 7.42 -24.42
N ALA A 309 -4.90 6.12 -24.61
CA ALA A 309 -5.70 5.58 -25.71
C ALA A 309 -7.21 5.86 -25.57
N GLY A 310 -7.71 6.09 -24.36
CA GLY A 310 -9.10 6.45 -24.09
C GLY A 310 -9.42 7.94 -24.22
N GLN A 311 -8.41 8.80 -24.40
CA GLN A 311 -8.63 10.23 -24.56
C GLN A 311 -9.33 10.53 -25.89
N THR A 312 -10.38 11.35 -25.86
CA THR A 312 -11.09 11.75 -27.07
C THR A 312 -10.27 12.74 -27.93
N ALA A 313 -10.85 13.16 -29.06
CA ALA A 313 -10.29 14.25 -29.86
C ALA A 313 -10.40 15.60 -29.13
N GLN A 314 -11.43 15.76 -28.31
CA GLN A 314 -11.72 16.97 -27.54
C GLN A 314 -10.84 17.11 -26.30
N GLY A 315 -10.18 16.03 -25.87
CA GLY A 315 -9.26 16.03 -24.74
C GLY A 315 -9.86 15.60 -23.41
N ASP A 316 -11.14 15.22 -23.40
CA ASP A 316 -11.85 14.63 -22.29
C ASP A 316 -11.84 13.09 -22.33
N TRP A 317 -12.40 12.47 -21.29
CA TRP A 317 -12.59 11.03 -21.17
C TRP A 317 -14.05 10.67 -20.92
N SER A 318 -14.46 9.56 -21.53
CA SER A 318 -15.68 8.85 -21.16
C SER A 318 -15.47 7.98 -19.92
N TYR A 319 -16.51 7.25 -19.50
CA TYR A 319 -16.43 6.28 -18.40
C TYR A 319 -15.53 5.07 -18.71
N THR A 320 -15.22 4.80 -19.99
CA THR A 320 -14.41 3.63 -20.36
C THR A 320 -13.30 4.00 -21.34
N CYS A 321 -12.17 3.31 -21.22
CA CYS A 321 -11.07 3.30 -22.17
C CYS A 321 -11.12 2.02 -23.04
N PRO A 322 -10.37 1.96 -24.15
CA PRO A 322 -10.20 0.72 -24.91
C PRO A 322 -9.71 -0.44 -24.03
N LYS A 323 -10.25 -1.64 -24.23
CA LYS A 323 -9.79 -2.83 -23.51
C LYS A 323 -8.36 -3.19 -23.89
N ARG A 324 -7.60 -3.70 -22.91
CA ARG A 324 -6.26 -4.25 -23.12
C ARG A 324 -6.38 -5.56 -23.91
N GLN A 325 -5.72 -5.69 -25.06
CA GLN A 325 -5.71 -6.97 -25.80
C GLN A 325 -4.89 -8.01 -25.03
N SER A 326 -5.49 -9.17 -24.71
CA SER A 326 -4.79 -10.30 -24.11
C SER A 326 -3.77 -10.89 -25.11
N GLY A 327 -2.51 -11.04 -24.70
CA GLY A 327 -1.49 -11.80 -25.46
C GLY A 327 -0.36 -11.02 -26.15
N THR A 328 -0.29 -9.69 -26.07
CA THR A 328 0.89 -8.96 -26.59
C THR A 328 2.01 -8.90 -25.55
N LYS A 329 3.08 -9.69 -25.76
CA LYS A 329 4.37 -9.49 -25.07
C LYS A 329 4.80 -8.04 -25.29
N VAL A 330 4.98 -7.28 -24.22
CA VAL A 330 5.57 -5.93 -24.27
C VAL A 330 7.00 -6.08 -24.79
N GLY A 331 7.20 -5.83 -26.08
CA GLY A 331 8.52 -5.87 -26.70
C GLY A 331 9.40 -4.75 -26.14
N LYS A 332 10.72 -5.02 -26.04
CA LYS A 332 11.79 -4.11 -25.56
C LYS A 332 11.91 -2.77 -26.32
N ARG A 333 11.00 -2.43 -27.24
CA ARG A 333 10.90 -1.14 -27.93
C ARG A 333 9.42 -0.73 -27.94
N GLY A 334 9.06 0.24 -27.11
CA GLY A 334 7.67 0.64 -26.83
C GLY A 334 6.90 1.21 -28.03
N THR A 335 6.33 0.32 -28.86
CA THR A 335 5.46 0.69 -30.00
C THR A 335 4.26 -0.24 -30.16
N GLY A 336 3.73 -0.78 -29.06
CA GLY A 336 2.49 -1.57 -29.10
C GLY A 336 1.30 -0.71 -29.51
N THR A 337 0.83 -0.86 -30.74
CA THR A 337 -0.33 -0.14 -31.28
C THR A 337 -1.61 -0.79 -30.74
N LEU A 338 -2.33 -0.11 -29.85
CA LEU A 338 -3.71 -0.46 -29.52
C LEU A 338 -4.58 -0.06 -30.71
N ARG A 339 -5.00 -1.03 -31.54
CA ARG A 339 -5.97 -0.79 -32.63
C ARG A 339 -7.37 -0.63 -32.04
N GLY A 340 -8.06 0.42 -32.48
CA GLY A 340 -9.36 0.85 -31.97
C GLY A 340 -10.43 -0.23 -32.00
N ALA A 341 -10.95 -0.55 -30.82
CA ALA A 341 -12.31 -1.03 -30.68
C ALA A 341 -13.22 0.20 -30.52
N ALA A 342 -14.43 0.14 -31.09
CA ALA A 342 -15.41 1.21 -31.03
C ALA A 342 -15.67 1.68 -29.59
N PHE A 343 -15.75 3.00 -29.40
CA PHE A 343 -16.12 3.64 -28.13
C PHE A 343 -17.47 3.07 -27.65
N SER A 344 -17.46 2.30 -26.56
CA SER A 344 -18.68 1.76 -25.93
C SER A 344 -19.03 2.45 -24.60
N GLY A 345 -18.36 3.54 -24.24
CA GLY A 345 -18.52 4.24 -22.96
C GLY A 345 -19.41 5.47 -23.09
N GLY A 346 -20.22 5.74 -22.06
CA GLY A 346 -21.17 6.87 -22.00
C GLY A 346 -20.55 8.26 -22.24
N THR A 347 -21.38 9.29 -22.32
CA THR A 347 -20.95 10.66 -22.68
C THR A 347 -19.77 11.16 -21.83
N PRO A 348 -18.68 11.66 -22.45
CA PRO A 348 -17.55 12.26 -21.73
C PRO A 348 -17.95 13.37 -20.77
N ASP A 349 -17.25 13.45 -19.64
CA ASP A 349 -17.49 14.46 -18.62
C ASP A 349 -16.21 14.89 -17.88
N ASN A 350 -16.28 16.04 -17.21
CA ASN A 350 -15.17 16.60 -16.46
C ASN A 350 -14.84 15.81 -15.18
N SER A 351 -15.76 14.95 -14.71
CA SER A 351 -15.55 14.13 -13.52
C SER A 351 -14.59 12.96 -13.79
N ASN A 352 -14.75 12.23 -14.90
CA ASN A 352 -13.80 11.21 -15.32
C ASN A 352 -12.51 11.83 -15.87
N THR A 353 -12.64 12.93 -16.61
CA THR A 353 -11.49 13.64 -17.19
C THR A 353 -10.48 14.04 -16.11
N GLN A 354 -10.92 14.58 -14.97
CA GLN A 354 -9.98 14.91 -13.89
C GLN A 354 -9.26 13.67 -13.34
N PHE A 355 -9.93 12.53 -13.19
CA PHE A 355 -9.29 11.32 -12.68
C PHE A 355 -8.27 10.81 -13.68
N ALA A 356 -8.59 10.78 -14.97
CA ALA A 356 -7.62 10.46 -16.01
C ALA A 356 -6.39 11.38 -15.94
N VAL A 357 -6.59 12.69 -15.77
CA VAL A 357 -5.50 13.67 -15.61
C VAL A 357 -4.65 13.38 -14.36
N LEU A 358 -5.28 13.12 -13.22
CA LEU A 358 -4.59 12.78 -11.96
C LEU A 358 -3.80 11.47 -12.06
N GLY A 359 -4.39 10.45 -12.68
CA GLY A 359 -3.75 9.16 -12.94
C GLY A 359 -2.54 9.29 -13.86
N LEU A 360 -2.67 10.02 -14.98
CA LEU A 360 -1.55 10.30 -15.88
C LEU A 360 -0.45 11.13 -15.20
N HIS A 361 -0.84 12.09 -14.36
CA HIS A 361 0.10 12.89 -13.62
C HIS A 361 0.85 12.06 -12.56
N ALA A 362 0.17 11.13 -11.87
CA ALA A 362 0.80 10.14 -11.00
C ALA A 362 1.73 9.19 -11.78
N ALA A 363 1.35 8.76 -13.00
CA ALA A 363 2.22 7.98 -13.87
C ALA A 363 3.50 8.74 -14.25
N GLN A 364 3.40 10.03 -14.58
CA GLN A 364 4.55 10.88 -14.85
C GLN A 364 5.48 10.96 -13.65
N ARG A 365 4.92 11.09 -12.44
CA ARG A 365 5.73 11.00 -11.21
C ARG A 365 6.41 9.65 -11.11
N CYS A 366 5.76 8.54 -11.43
CA CYS A 366 6.37 7.19 -11.51
C CYS A 366 7.49 7.04 -12.56
N GLY A 367 7.78 8.07 -13.35
CA GLY A 367 8.77 8.05 -14.42
C GLY A 367 8.26 7.39 -15.70
N VAL A 368 6.93 7.31 -15.87
CA VAL A 368 6.29 6.92 -17.12
C VAL A 368 6.10 8.16 -17.98
N GLU A 369 6.57 8.11 -19.21
CA GLU A 369 6.39 9.23 -20.14
C GLU A 369 4.94 9.31 -20.62
N VAL A 370 4.32 10.48 -20.44
CA VAL A 370 2.99 10.81 -20.99
C VAL A 370 3.20 11.76 -22.17
N PRO A 371 2.64 11.46 -23.36
CA PRO A 371 2.86 12.29 -24.55
C PRO A 371 2.40 13.73 -24.34
N SER A 372 3.21 14.73 -24.71
CA SER A 372 2.80 16.15 -24.59
C SER A 372 1.55 16.49 -25.41
N ALA A 373 1.23 15.72 -26.46
CA ALA A 373 -0.01 15.86 -27.20
C ALA A 373 -1.25 15.53 -26.35
N CYS A 374 -1.12 14.59 -25.40
CA CYS A 374 -2.18 14.29 -24.43
C CYS A 374 -2.42 15.50 -23.52
N TRP A 375 -1.35 16.08 -22.97
CA TRP A 375 -1.43 17.30 -22.14
C TRP A 375 -1.97 18.50 -22.91
N ARG A 376 -1.59 18.65 -24.17
CA ARG A 376 -2.10 19.70 -25.06
C ARG A 376 -3.62 19.62 -25.18
N LYS A 377 -4.16 18.45 -25.48
CA LYS A 377 -5.62 18.26 -25.54
C LYS A 377 -6.34 18.56 -24.23
N VAL A 378 -5.76 18.17 -23.08
CA VAL A 378 -6.34 18.51 -21.75
C VAL A 378 -6.35 20.02 -21.53
N PHE A 379 -5.25 20.68 -21.85
CA PHE A 379 -5.12 22.13 -21.74
C PHE A 379 -6.15 22.83 -22.64
N ASP A 380 -6.25 22.44 -23.91
CA ASP A 380 -7.18 23.02 -24.88
C ASP A 380 -8.62 22.79 -24.41
N HIS A 381 -8.95 21.61 -23.88
CA HIS A 381 -10.27 21.31 -23.32
C HIS A 381 -10.63 22.27 -22.18
N PHE A 382 -9.83 22.33 -21.12
CA PHE A 382 -10.19 23.13 -19.95
C PHE A 382 -10.08 24.65 -20.19
N SER A 383 -9.14 25.10 -21.02
CA SER A 383 -9.02 26.52 -21.37
C SER A 383 -10.16 27.03 -22.26
N THR A 384 -10.80 26.16 -23.04
CA THR A 384 -11.90 26.55 -23.96
C THR A 384 -13.30 26.24 -23.43
N THR A 385 -13.42 25.34 -22.45
CA THR A 385 -14.72 24.95 -21.88
C THR A 385 -15.04 25.62 -20.56
N VAL A 386 -14.11 26.42 -20.02
CA VAL A 386 -14.38 27.30 -18.88
C VAL A 386 -15.52 28.28 -19.22
N SER A 387 -16.39 28.56 -18.25
CA SER A 387 -17.43 29.57 -18.43
C SER A 387 -16.83 30.94 -18.72
N ALA A 388 -17.59 31.80 -19.42
CA ALA A 388 -17.22 33.19 -19.54
C ALA A 388 -17.05 33.84 -18.15
N PRO A 389 -16.10 34.78 -17.99
CA PRO A 389 -15.91 35.49 -16.73
C PRO A 389 -17.16 36.30 -16.39
N GLN A 390 -17.64 36.12 -15.16
CA GLN A 390 -18.73 36.91 -14.58
C GLN A 390 -18.18 37.86 -13.53
N PRO A 391 -18.70 39.08 -13.36
CA PRO A 391 -18.26 39.98 -12.30
C PRO A 391 -18.40 39.34 -10.91
N ALA A 392 -17.40 39.50 -10.06
CA ALA A 392 -17.40 39.00 -8.69
C ALA A 392 -16.58 39.91 -7.77
N ASP A 393 -16.86 39.83 -6.47
CA ASP A 393 -16.06 40.54 -5.49
C ASP A 393 -14.63 39.98 -5.47
N PRO A 394 -13.61 40.85 -5.40
CA PRO A 394 -12.25 40.34 -5.46
C PRO A 394 -11.84 39.61 -4.19
N VAL A 395 -11.31 38.40 -4.37
CA VAL A 395 -10.86 37.53 -3.29
C VAL A 395 -9.36 37.67 -3.07
N ALA A 396 -8.94 37.73 -1.80
CA ALA A 396 -7.52 37.65 -1.44
C ALA A 396 -7.03 36.21 -1.60
N ILE A 397 -5.95 35.99 -2.37
CA ILE A 397 -5.35 34.66 -2.55
C ILE A 397 -3.95 34.69 -1.95
N GLU A 398 -3.73 33.90 -0.90
CA GLU A 398 -2.39 33.71 -0.36
C GLU A 398 -1.82 32.40 -0.89
N TRP A 399 -0.57 32.46 -1.34
CA TRP A 399 0.13 31.32 -1.92
C TRP A 399 1.06 30.67 -0.90
N THR A 400 1.19 29.36 -0.99
CA THR A 400 2.28 28.62 -0.36
C THR A 400 3.61 28.93 -1.04
N GLY A 401 4.73 28.55 -0.41
CA GLY A 401 6.05 28.57 -1.06
C GLY A 401 6.20 27.60 -2.25
N ALA A 402 5.15 26.84 -2.58
CA ALA A 402 5.12 25.84 -3.65
C ALA A 402 4.21 26.22 -4.83
N ARG A 403 3.95 27.53 -5.05
CA ARG A 403 3.22 28.02 -6.25
C ARG A 403 3.87 27.48 -7.54
N PRO A 404 3.11 26.84 -8.44
CA PRO A 404 3.66 26.25 -9.66
C PRO A 404 4.17 27.32 -10.63
N PRO A 405 5.24 27.03 -11.40
CA PRO A 405 5.82 27.98 -12.36
C PRO A 405 4.83 28.61 -13.34
N VAL A 406 3.83 27.84 -13.77
CA VAL A 406 2.79 28.31 -14.72
C VAL A 406 1.89 29.39 -14.14
N LEU A 407 1.81 29.49 -12.81
CA LEU A 407 1.04 30.52 -12.12
C LEU A 407 1.92 31.68 -11.60
N LEU A 408 3.24 31.65 -11.79
CA LEU A 408 4.10 32.75 -11.36
C LEU A 408 3.95 33.98 -12.27
N PRO A 409 3.98 35.20 -11.74
CA PRO A 409 4.08 36.41 -12.55
C PRO A 409 5.33 36.35 -13.43
N GLY A 410 5.23 36.83 -14.66
CA GLY A 410 6.28 36.64 -15.66
C GLY A 410 7.65 37.26 -15.36
N GLU A 411 7.74 38.19 -14.41
CA GLU A 411 9.02 38.77 -13.95
C GLU A 411 9.70 37.93 -12.85
N ALA A 412 8.97 36.99 -12.22
CA ALA A 412 9.45 36.15 -11.12
C ALA A 412 10.13 34.85 -11.58
N GLN A 413 10.23 34.58 -12.89
CA GLN A 413 10.99 33.47 -13.45
C GLN A 413 12.51 33.80 -13.46
N GLY A 414 13.11 33.94 -12.27
CA GLY A 414 14.56 34.17 -12.12
C GLY A 414 15.00 34.90 -10.86
N THR A 415 14.10 35.62 -10.20
CA THR A 415 14.37 36.39 -8.97
C THR A 415 13.14 36.34 -8.07
N ARG A 416 13.35 36.22 -6.74
CA ARG A 416 12.29 36.30 -5.73
C ARG A 416 11.71 37.72 -5.75
N VAL A 417 10.68 37.94 -6.54
CA VAL A 417 9.84 39.14 -6.44
C VAL A 417 8.75 38.81 -5.42
N ALA A 418 8.66 39.62 -4.36
CA ALA A 418 7.49 39.64 -3.50
C ALA A 418 6.32 40.16 -4.34
N ASP A 419 5.20 39.45 -4.34
CA ASP A 419 3.92 39.85 -4.94
C ASP A 419 3.26 40.81 -3.93
N PRO A 420 3.46 42.15 -4.03
CA PRO A 420 3.23 43.05 -2.89
C PRO A 420 1.74 43.37 -2.67
N GLU A 421 0.87 43.03 -3.62
CA GLU A 421 -0.56 43.31 -3.53
C GLU A 421 -1.33 42.14 -4.17
N GLY A 422 -2.11 41.43 -3.35
CA GLY A 422 -2.95 40.33 -3.79
C GLY A 422 -3.70 40.69 -5.07
N THR A 423 -3.44 39.95 -6.14
CA THR A 423 -4.03 40.14 -7.47
C THR A 423 -5.51 39.73 -7.44
N ARG A 424 -6.31 40.64 -6.90
CA ARG A 424 -7.77 40.68 -6.86
C ARG A 424 -8.34 40.50 -8.27
N THR A 425 -8.93 39.34 -8.57
CA THR A 425 -9.77 39.20 -9.77
C THR A 425 -11.19 39.64 -9.45
N GLY A 426 -11.66 40.70 -10.11
CA GLY A 426 -13.07 41.12 -10.07
C GLY A 426 -13.99 40.22 -10.91
N ALA A 427 -13.62 38.95 -11.11
CA ALA A 427 -14.38 38.03 -11.93
C ALA A 427 -14.27 36.58 -11.45
N THR A 428 -15.36 35.82 -11.59
CA THR A 428 -15.51 34.39 -11.29
C THR A 428 -15.69 33.58 -12.57
N GLN A 429 -15.12 32.37 -12.60
CA GLN A 429 -15.16 31.45 -13.73
C GLN A 429 -15.21 30.00 -13.21
N GLY A 430 -15.73 29.07 -14.00
CA GLY A 430 -15.73 27.68 -13.59
C GLY A 430 -16.14 26.69 -14.67
N TRP A 431 -16.32 25.44 -14.26
CA TRP A 431 -16.67 24.35 -15.16
C TRP A 431 -17.88 23.59 -14.63
N GLY A 432 -18.75 23.16 -15.54
CA GLY A 432 -19.79 22.18 -15.27
C GLY A 432 -19.33 20.76 -15.57
N TYR A 433 -20.22 19.77 -15.43
CA TYR A 433 -19.90 18.37 -15.74
C TYR A 433 -19.59 18.16 -17.23
N ARG A 434 -20.31 18.87 -18.11
CA ARG A 434 -20.10 18.82 -19.55
C ARG A 434 -19.87 20.23 -20.09
N ARG A 435 -19.32 20.31 -21.29
CA ARG A 435 -19.21 21.57 -22.02
C ARG A 435 -20.56 22.28 -22.07
N GLY A 436 -20.58 23.56 -21.73
CA GLY A 436 -21.79 24.39 -21.70
C GLY A 436 -22.74 24.13 -20.52
N SER A 437 -22.45 23.17 -19.64
CA SER A 437 -23.23 22.99 -18.41
C SER A 437 -22.88 24.07 -17.38
N PRO A 438 -23.83 24.50 -16.53
CA PRO A 438 -23.55 25.48 -15.48
C PRO A 438 -22.39 25.07 -14.58
N PRO A 439 -21.51 26.01 -14.16
CA PRO A 439 -20.44 25.73 -13.23
C PRO A 439 -20.93 25.08 -11.93
N LYS A 440 -20.17 24.10 -11.44
CA LYS A 440 -20.40 23.44 -10.14
C LYS A 440 -19.11 23.46 -9.33
N PRO A 441 -19.13 23.67 -7.99
CA PRO A 441 -17.90 23.77 -7.20
C PRO A 441 -16.93 22.59 -7.39
N SER A 442 -17.44 21.35 -7.38
CA SER A 442 -16.63 20.15 -7.59
C SER A 442 -15.95 20.14 -8.96
N MET A 443 -16.69 20.50 -10.01
CA MET A 443 -16.18 20.55 -11.39
C MET A 443 -15.27 21.76 -11.61
N THR A 444 -15.50 22.87 -10.91
CA THR A 444 -14.61 24.03 -10.94
C THR A 444 -13.25 23.69 -10.34
N ALA A 445 -13.23 22.99 -9.20
CA ALA A 445 -11.99 22.49 -8.59
C ALA A 445 -11.29 21.43 -9.49
N ALA A 446 -12.08 20.55 -10.11
CA ALA A 446 -11.59 19.57 -11.09
C ALA A 446 -10.92 20.23 -12.30
N GLY A 447 -11.57 21.24 -12.87
CA GLY A 447 -11.08 21.99 -14.02
C GLY A 447 -9.84 22.80 -13.68
N LEU A 448 -9.82 23.46 -12.52
CA LEU A 448 -8.66 24.19 -12.03
C LEU A 448 -7.42 23.29 -11.90
N SER A 449 -7.53 22.18 -11.17
CA SER A 449 -6.41 21.24 -11.02
C SER A 449 -5.95 20.67 -12.37
N SER A 450 -6.87 20.30 -13.25
CA SER A 450 -6.55 19.72 -14.55
C SER A 450 -5.88 20.71 -15.51
N LEU A 451 -6.36 21.96 -15.53
CA LEU A 451 -5.76 23.04 -16.30
C LEU A 451 -4.32 23.33 -15.82
N VAL A 452 -4.13 23.45 -14.50
CA VAL A 452 -2.80 23.77 -13.94
C VAL A 452 -1.82 22.61 -14.16
N ILE A 453 -2.24 21.35 -13.98
CA ILE A 453 -1.41 20.17 -14.27
C ILE A 453 -0.97 20.14 -15.74
N SER A 454 -1.92 20.25 -16.66
CA SER A 454 -1.64 20.16 -18.10
C SER A 454 -0.79 21.33 -18.59
N ALA A 455 -1.09 22.56 -18.14
CA ALA A 455 -0.31 23.74 -18.48
C ALA A 455 1.12 23.64 -17.92
N ASN A 456 1.31 23.17 -16.69
CA ASN A 456 2.65 22.98 -16.13
C ASN A 456 3.45 21.91 -16.90
N ALA A 457 2.81 20.79 -17.29
CA ALA A 457 3.47 19.75 -18.10
C ALA A 457 3.89 20.28 -19.49
N LEU A 458 3.07 21.13 -20.11
CA LEU A 458 3.40 21.79 -21.38
C LEU A 458 4.51 22.82 -21.22
N LEU A 459 4.51 23.59 -20.12
CA LEU A 459 5.56 24.54 -19.79
C LEU A 459 6.91 23.83 -19.62
N GLU A 460 6.96 22.72 -18.87
CA GLU A 460 8.16 21.89 -18.71
C GLU A 460 8.67 21.34 -20.04
N ALA A 461 7.75 20.94 -20.93
CA ALA A 461 8.08 20.50 -22.29
C ALA A 461 8.45 21.65 -23.25
N ARG A 462 8.42 22.91 -22.79
CA ARG A 462 8.62 24.12 -23.62
C ARG A 462 7.62 24.23 -24.78
N ARG A 463 6.39 23.82 -24.53
CA ARG A 463 5.28 23.81 -25.49
C ARG A 463 4.10 24.67 -25.03
N LEU A 464 4.30 25.58 -24.08
CA LEU A 464 3.29 26.52 -23.61
C LEU A 464 3.75 27.96 -23.89
N GLU A 465 2.98 28.70 -24.67
CA GLU A 465 3.30 30.06 -25.04
C GLU A 465 3.05 31.04 -23.88
N ARG A 466 3.58 32.26 -23.98
CA ARG A 466 3.42 33.25 -22.91
C ARG A 466 1.97 33.71 -22.77
N ALA A 467 1.27 33.95 -23.87
CA ALA A 467 -0.14 34.31 -23.86
C ALA A 467 -1.01 33.21 -23.21
N GLU A 468 -0.66 31.93 -23.46
CA GLU A 468 -1.32 30.79 -22.81
C GLU A 468 -1.06 30.77 -21.29
N GLN A 469 0.15 31.09 -20.84
CA GLN A 469 0.47 31.21 -19.41
C GLN A 469 -0.35 32.32 -18.74
N ASP A 470 -0.43 33.49 -19.37
CA ASP A 470 -1.18 34.64 -18.85
C ASP A 470 -2.69 34.30 -18.78
N ALA A 471 -3.23 33.60 -19.79
CA ALA A 471 -4.60 33.11 -19.80
C ALA A 471 -4.88 32.08 -18.69
N VAL A 472 -3.98 31.12 -18.46
CA VAL A 472 -4.07 30.16 -17.34
C VAL A 472 -4.11 30.89 -16.01
N GLY A 473 -3.24 31.90 -15.82
CA GLY A 473 -3.23 32.71 -14.60
C GLY A 473 -4.57 33.41 -14.36
N ALA A 474 -5.18 33.98 -15.40
CA ALA A 474 -6.47 34.64 -15.31
C ALA A 474 -7.62 33.66 -15.02
N ILE A 475 -7.68 32.54 -15.73
CA ILE A 475 -8.67 31.48 -15.50
C ILE A 475 -8.54 30.91 -14.09
N ALA A 476 -7.32 30.61 -13.65
CA ALA A 476 -7.06 30.03 -12.34
C ALA A 476 -7.53 30.93 -11.21
N ARG A 477 -7.27 32.24 -11.30
CA ARG A 477 -7.77 33.21 -10.32
C ARG A 477 -9.30 33.30 -10.32
N GLY A 478 -9.93 33.34 -11.50
CA GLY A 478 -11.41 33.34 -11.58
C GLY A 478 -12.05 32.08 -10.99
N ALA A 479 -11.41 30.92 -11.19
CA ALA A 479 -11.84 29.67 -10.56
C ALA A 479 -11.65 29.67 -9.04
N MET A 480 -10.55 30.25 -8.54
CA MET A 480 -10.32 30.42 -7.10
C MET A 480 -11.32 31.37 -6.46
N THR A 481 -11.69 32.46 -7.14
CA THR A 481 -12.78 33.36 -6.71
C THR A 481 -14.10 32.58 -6.58
N ALA A 482 -14.46 31.78 -7.59
CA ALA A 482 -15.65 30.92 -7.56
C ALA A 482 -15.67 29.94 -6.37
N LEU A 483 -14.50 29.37 -6.05
CA LEU A 483 -14.38 28.41 -4.95
C LEU A 483 -14.41 29.09 -3.58
N ALA A 484 -13.89 30.31 -3.47
CA ALA A 484 -13.89 31.08 -2.24
C ALA A 484 -15.30 31.46 -1.77
N GLU A 485 -16.21 31.78 -2.71
CA GLU A 485 -17.64 32.03 -2.42
C GLU A 485 -18.32 30.84 -1.69
N GLY A 486 -17.78 29.62 -1.87
CA GLY A 486 -18.26 28.39 -1.24
C GLY A 486 -17.59 28.02 0.09
N LEU A 487 -16.55 28.73 0.53
CA LEU A 487 -15.82 28.44 1.78
C LEU A 487 -16.54 29.02 3.01
N GLY A 488 -17.19 28.14 3.78
CA GLY A 488 -17.87 28.45 5.05
C GLY A 488 -18.66 27.25 5.60
N ALA A 489 -18.60 27.04 6.91
CA ALA A 489 -18.98 25.80 7.61
C ALA A 489 -20.44 25.34 7.45
N GLU A 490 -21.36 26.20 7.01
CA GLU A 490 -22.76 25.81 6.75
C GLU A 490 -23.00 25.30 5.32
N ARG A 491 -22.09 25.56 4.36
CA ARG A 491 -22.29 25.23 2.94
C ARG A 491 -21.45 24.06 2.44
N LEU A 492 -20.30 23.78 3.05
CA LEU A 492 -19.44 22.65 2.63
C LEU A 492 -20.04 21.27 2.95
N PHE A 493 -21.01 21.21 3.88
CA PHE A 493 -21.71 20.00 4.34
C PHE A 493 -23.23 20.01 4.08
N GLY A 494 -23.73 20.99 3.30
CA GLY A 494 -25.16 21.22 3.10
C GLY A 494 -25.81 20.44 1.95
N ALA A 495 -26.83 19.65 2.29
CA ALA A 495 -27.99 19.16 1.54
C ALA A 495 -27.87 18.15 0.37
N GLU A 496 -26.73 17.95 -0.29
CA GLU A 496 -26.64 16.96 -1.40
C GLU A 496 -25.44 16.01 -1.23
N GLY A 497 -25.69 14.70 -1.29
CA GLY A 497 -24.84 13.60 -0.81
C GLY A 497 -23.48 13.34 -1.51
N TRP A 498 -22.79 14.38 -1.99
CA TRP A 498 -21.48 14.29 -2.66
C TRP A 498 -20.42 15.21 -2.04
N HIS A 499 -20.60 15.65 -0.79
CA HIS A 499 -19.72 16.63 -0.14
C HIS A 499 -18.28 16.13 0.02
N TYR A 500 -18.03 14.86 0.35
CA TYR A 500 -16.66 14.34 0.48
C TYR A 500 -15.87 14.37 -0.84
N TYR A 501 -16.53 14.06 -1.96
CA TYR A 501 -15.93 14.15 -3.29
C TYR A 501 -15.62 15.61 -3.68
N MET A 502 -16.52 16.54 -3.35
CA MET A 502 -16.29 17.97 -3.56
C MET A 502 -15.08 18.45 -2.73
N LEU A 503 -15.02 18.09 -1.44
CA LEU A 503 -13.90 18.43 -0.55
C LEU A 503 -12.57 17.87 -1.07
N TYR A 504 -12.55 16.63 -1.56
CA TYR A 504 -11.36 16.07 -2.19
C TYR A 504 -11.00 16.81 -3.49
N SER A 505 -12.00 17.22 -4.28
CA SER A 505 -11.78 18.04 -5.48
C SER A 505 -11.16 19.40 -5.15
N LEU A 506 -11.63 20.05 -4.09
CA LEU A 506 -11.08 21.28 -3.55
C LEU A 506 -9.64 21.09 -3.08
N GLU A 507 -9.36 20.04 -2.29
CA GLU A 507 -8.01 19.71 -1.79
C GLU A 507 -7.02 19.62 -2.95
N LYS A 508 -7.34 18.84 -3.98
CA LYS A 508 -6.50 18.73 -5.19
C LYS A 508 -6.24 20.08 -5.83
N ALA A 509 -7.28 20.87 -6.05
CA ALA A 509 -7.18 22.16 -6.73
C ALA A 509 -6.28 23.14 -5.99
N MET A 510 -6.43 23.21 -4.66
CA MET A 510 -5.64 24.10 -3.82
C MET A 510 -4.19 23.63 -3.70
N ASP A 511 -3.97 22.32 -3.51
CA ASP A 511 -2.61 21.77 -3.38
C ASP A 511 -1.81 21.83 -4.69
N VAL A 512 -2.43 21.48 -5.82
CA VAL A 512 -1.83 21.59 -7.17
C VAL A 512 -1.44 23.03 -7.50
N SER A 513 -2.31 23.98 -7.16
CA SER A 513 -2.09 25.40 -7.41
C SER A 513 -1.20 26.07 -6.37
N GLY A 514 -0.91 25.40 -5.26
CA GLY A 514 -0.10 25.92 -4.16
C GLY A 514 -0.79 27.06 -3.40
N VAL A 515 -2.11 27.00 -3.21
CA VAL A 515 -2.91 28.00 -2.47
C VAL A 515 -2.90 27.68 -0.98
N ALA A 516 -2.55 28.67 -0.16
CA ALA A 516 -2.52 28.57 1.30
C ALA A 516 -3.86 29.01 1.93
N SER A 517 -4.40 30.14 1.50
CA SER A 517 -5.68 30.66 1.96
C SER A 517 -6.43 31.35 0.82
N LEU A 518 -7.76 31.36 0.93
CA LEU A 518 -8.67 32.07 0.04
C LEU A 518 -9.54 32.98 0.91
N ASP A 519 -9.58 34.26 0.55
CA ASP A 519 -10.27 35.31 1.30
C ASP A 519 -9.92 35.28 2.80
N HIS A 520 -8.63 35.17 3.10
CA HIS A 520 -8.07 35.06 4.46
C HIS A 520 -8.45 33.77 5.23
N VAL A 521 -9.26 32.89 4.63
CA VAL A 521 -9.62 31.59 5.19
C VAL A 521 -8.56 30.55 4.82
N ASP A 522 -7.93 29.94 5.83
CA ASP A 522 -7.19 28.68 5.65
C ASP A 522 -8.19 27.58 5.29
N TRP A 523 -8.31 27.33 3.98
CA TRP A 523 -9.27 26.41 3.40
C TRP A 523 -9.13 25.00 3.98
N TRP A 524 -7.90 24.54 4.26
CA TRP A 524 -7.66 23.18 4.74
C TRP A 524 -8.07 23.05 6.19
N ARG A 525 -7.67 23.99 7.06
CA ARG A 525 -8.06 23.98 8.48
C ARG A 525 -9.58 24.09 8.63
N ALA A 526 -10.25 24.85 7.75
CA ALA A 526 -11.71 24.89 7.69
C ALA A 526 -12.29 23.50 7.37
N CYS A 527 -11.85 22.87 6.27
CA CYS A 527 -12.31 21.53 5.89
C CYS A 527 -12.01 20.47 6.95
N ALA A 528 -10.81 20.50 7.54
CA ALA A 528 -10.36 19.53 8.52
C ALA A 528 -11.19 19.59 9.81
N ARG A 529 -11.53 20.81 10.27
CA ARG A 529 -12.40 21.01 11.44
C ARG A 529 -13.79 20.43 11.20
N ASP A 530 -14.36 20.69 10.03
CA ASP A 530 -15.70 20.21 9.73
C ASP A 530 -15.72 18.68 9.52
N LEU A 531 -14.69 18.11 8.89
CA LEU A 531 -14.53 16.65 8.80
C LEU A 531 -14.37 16.01 10.17
N ALA A 532 -13.55 16.58 11.06
CA ALA A 532 -13.40 16.07 12.43
C ALA A 532 -14.74 16.08 13.19
N ARG A 533 -15.56 17.13 13.02
CA ARG A 533 -16.91 17.22 13.61
C ARG A 533 -17.91 16.25 13.00
N ALA A 534 -17.77 15.95 11.70
CA ALA A 534 -18.65 15.03 10.97
C ALA A 534 -18.29 13.55 11.16
N GLN A 535 -17.16 13.24 11.82
CA GLN A 535 -16.74 11.86 12.04
C GLN A 535 -17.73 11.13 12.94
N ARG A 536 -18.11 9.92 12.53
CA ARG A 536 -19.06 9.08 13.26
C ARG A 536 -18.36 8.33 14.40
N ALA A 537 -19.15 7.81 15.34
CA ALA A 537 -18.63 7.05 16.48
C ALA A 537 -17.86 5.77 16.09
N ASP A 538 -18.11 5.21 14.90
CA ASP A 538 -17.37 4.07 14.35
C ASP A 538 -16.03 4.47 13.71
N GLY A 539 -15.65 5.75 13.76
CA GLY A 539 -14.45 6.31 13.16
C GLY A 539 -14.57 6.63 11.67
N GLY A 540 -15.67 6.25 11.01
CA GLY A 540 -15.88 6.48 9.58
C GLY A 540 -16.66 7.76 9.26
N TRP A 541 -16.84 8.00 7.96
CA TRP A 541 -17.65 9.12 7.43
C TRP A 541 -18.85 8.65 6.59
N GLY A 542 -19.21 7.37 6.68
CA GLY A 542 -20.30 6.78 5.90
C GLY A 542 -19.88 5.48 5.25
N THR A 543 -19.81 5.47 3.92
CA THR A 543 -19.31 4.33 3.15
C THR A 543 -17.76 4.25 3.19
N PRO A 544 -17.15 3.14 2.77
CA PRO A 544 -15.70 3.08 2.56
C PRO A 544 -15.19 4.14 1.57
N VAL A 545 -16.00 4.52 0.57
CA VAL A 545 -15.69 5.58 -0.39
C VAL A 545 -15.66 6.96 0.28
N ASP A 546 -16.67 7.27 1.08
CA ASP A 546 -16.75 8.53 1.84
C ASP A 546 -15.58 8.65 2.82
N THR A 547 -15.30 7.57 3.54
CA THR A 547 -14.18 7.48 4.49
C THR A 547 -12.85 7.65 3.76
N SER A 548 -12.71 7.08 2.57
CA SER A 548 -11.50 7.28 1.74
C SER A 548 -11.33 8.75 1.34
N PHE A 549 -12.36 9.42 0.84
CA PHE A 549 -12.26 10.84 0.49
C PHE A 549 -11.99 11.73 1.70
N ALA A 550 -12.64 11.49 2.84
CA ALA A 550 -12.37 12.21 4.08
C ALA A 550 -10.90 12.05 4.52
N LEU A 551 -10.38 10.81 4.51
CA LEU A 551 -8.98 10.53 4.82
C LEU A 551 -8.03 11.25 3.85
N LEU A 552 -8.34 11.29 2.54
CA LEU A 552 -7.50 11.98 1.57
C LEU A 552 -7.42 13.49 1.84
N VAL A 553 -8.54 14.12 2.23
CA VAL A 553 -8.57 15.55 2.59
C VAL A 553 -7.82 15.81 3.89
N LEU A 554 -8.07 15.03 4.94
CA LEU A 554 -7.37 15.16 6.23
C LEU A 554 -5.86 14.94 6.07
N ASN A 555 -5.44 14.07 5.15
CA ASN A 555 -4.03 13.83 4.85
C ASN A 555 -3.44 14.78 3.81
N ARG A 556 -4.16 15.78 3.28
CA ARG A 556 -3.73 16.58 2.11
C ARG A 556 -3.01 15.70 1.08
N ALA A 557 -3.75 14.70 0.60
CA ALA A 557 -3.21 13.58 -0.14
C ALA A 557 -2.71 13.97 -1.55
N THR A 558 -2.87 15.20 -2.00
CA THR A 558 -2.35 15.66 -3.29
C THR A 558 -0.95 16.27 -3.12
N LEU A 559 -0.01 15.81 -3.95
CA LEU A 559 1.32 16.40 -4.02
C LEU A 559 1.25 17.70 -4.85
N SER A 560 1.77 18.81 -4.33
CA SER A 560 1.82 20.10 -5.05
C SER A 560 2.68 20.05 -6.33
N LEU A 561 2.73 21.13 -7.11
CA LEU A 561 3.49 21.24 -8.37
C LEU A 561 4.70 22.21 -8.34
N GLY A 562 4.94 22.91 -7.24
CA GLY A 562 6.06 23.86 -7.10
C GLY A 562 7.47 23.22 -7.12
N PRO A 563 8.55 24.01 -7.11
CA PRO A 563 9.94 23.50 -7.07
C PRO A 563 10.28 22.69 -5.80
N GLU A 564 9.42 22.73 -4.78
CA GLU A 564 9.42 21.84 -3.61
C GLU A 564 8.96 20.39 -3.96
N THR A 565 8.31 20.21 -5.12
CA THR A 565 7.64 18.98 -5.59
C THR A 565 8.13 18.40 -6.92
N ARG A 566 9.16 19.01 -7.54
CA ARG A 566 10.32 18.14 -7.84
C ARG A 566 10.60 17.50 -6.51
N VAL A 567 10.31 16.22 -6.33
CA VAL A 567 10.61 15.50 -5.08
C VAL A 567 11.96 16.00 -4.64
N ARG A 568 11.98 16.96 -3.70
CA ARG A 568 13.21 17.42 -3.12
C ARG A 568 13.64 16.14 -2.45
N GLY A 569 14.78 15.58 -2.86
CA GLY A 569 15.52 14.72 -1.96
C GLY A 569 15.62 15.53 -0.67
N GLY A 570 14.75 15.21 0.29
CA GLY A 570 14.21 16.21 1.20
C GLY A 570 15.32 16.85 2.01
N THR A 571 15.15 18.12 2.32
CA THR A 571 15.64 18.64 3.60
C THR A 571 14.68 18.17 4.71
N GLY A 572 14.66 16.84 4.92
CA GLY A 572 14.69 16.32 6.30
C GLY A 572 16.12 16.51 6.84
N PRO A 573 16.52 15.90 7.97
CA PRO A 573 17.95 15.70 8.20
C PRO A 573 18.52 15.16 6.89
N ALA A 574 19.50 15.87 6.30
CA ALA A 574 19.99 15.59 4.95
C ALA A 574 20.05 14.07 4.81
N ASP A 575 19.34 13.48 3.84
CA ASP A 575 19.41 12.04 3.57
C ASP A 575 20.88 11.70 3.73
N PRO A 576 21.26 10.95 4.78
CA PRO A 576 22.65 10.93 5.19
C PRO A 576 23.52 10.36 4.07
N LEU A 577 22.91 9.54 3.21
CA LEU A 577 23.52 8.92 2.04
C LEU A 577 23.60 9.87 0.82
N LYS A 578 23.08 11.10 0.92
CA LYS A 578 23.23 12.19 -0.03
C LYS A 578 24.24 13.23 0.46
N VAL A 579 25.48 13.10 0.00
CA VAL A 579 26.59 13.95 0.47
C VAL A 579 26.95 15.03 -0.55
N LYS A 580 27.46 16.16 -0.06
CA LYS A 580 28.00 17.22 -0.92
C LYS A 580 29.46 16.92 -1.26
N VAL A 581 29.78 16.86 -2.55
CA VAL A 581 31.15 16.67 -3.07
C VAL A 581 31.50 17.85 -3.96
N GLY A 582 32.21 18.84 -3.41
CA GLY A 582 32.46 20.11 -4.11
C GLY A 582 31.17 20.92 -4.30
N LYS A 583 30.80 21.20 -5.55
CA LYS A 583 29.54 21.89 -5.91
C LYS A 583 28.36 20.92 -6.13
N GLU A 584 28.62 19.61 -6.23
CA GLU A 584 27.61 18.60 -6.56
C GLU A 584 27.04 17.94 -5.30
N ARG A 585 25.76 17.53 -5.34
CA ARG A 585 25.16 16.61 -4.35
C ARG A 585 25.08 15.23 -4.97
N VAL A 586 25.67 14.25 -4.29
CA VAL A 586 25.81 12.87 -4.77
C VAL A 586 24.94 11.97 -3.91
N ASP A 587 24.04 11.23 -4.55
CA ASP A 587 23.29 10.13 -3.95
C ASP A 587 24.16 8.85 -4.03
N LEU A 588 24.70 8.40 -2.90
CA LEU A 588 25.61 7.25 -2.87
C LEU A 588 24.94 5.94 -3.31
N PRO A 589 23.72 5.59 -2.84
CA PRO A 589 23.00 4.42 -3.34
C PRO A 589 22.84 4.40 -4.85
N LEU A 590 22.45 5.54 -5.45
CA LEU A 590 22.32 5.64 -6.91
C LEU A 590 23.67 5.53 -7.61
N LEU A 591 24.71 6.20 -7.12
CA LEU A 591 26.04 6.14 -7.72
C LEU A 591 26.65 4.73 -7.64
N LEU A 592 26.46 4.02 -6.52
CA LEU A 592 26.90 2.63 -6.37
C LEU A 592 26.22 1.72 -7.40
N HIS A 593 24.92 1.93 -7.65
CA HIS A 593 24.15 1.20 -8.66
C HIS A 593 24.65 1.47 -10.08
N GLU A 594 24.97 2.72 -10.42
CA GLU A 594 25.51 3.07 -11.74
C GLU A 594 26.93 2.49 -11.94
N VAL A 595 27.76 2.50 -10.90
CA VAL A 595 29.09 1.85 -10.94
C VAL A 595 28.96 0.33 -11.12
N ALA A 596 27.98 -0.30 -10.46
CA ALA A 596 27.71 -1.73 -10.62
C ALA A 596 27.31 -2.11 -12.05
N LYS A 597 26.69 -1.19 -12.79
CA LYS A 597 26.24 -1.40 -14.18
C LYS A 597 27.32 -1.18 -15.25
N GLY A 598 28.52 -0.76 -14.88
CA GLY A 598 29.61 -0.59 -15.85
C GLY A 598 29.53 0.69 -16.69
N GLY A 599 29.07 1.81 -16.11
CA GLY A 599 29.07 3.13 -16.74
C GLY A 599 30.47 3.72 -16.99
N ASP A 600 30.65 5.05 -16.88
CA ASP A 600 31.98 5.68 -16.96
C ASP A 600 32.76 5.43 -15.65
N LEU A 601 33.27 4.20 -15.52
CA LEU A 601 33.88 3.68 -14.31
C LEU A 601 35.04 4.54 -13.79
N ARG A 602 35.76 5.26 -14.66
CA ARG A 602 36.86 6.14 -14.22
C ARG A 602 36.33 7.39 -13.51
N ARG A 603 35.33 8.05 -14.10
CA ARG A 603 34.67 9.23 -13.50
C ARG A 603 33.88 8.83 -12.25
N ASP A 604 33.09 7.78 -12.36
CA ASP A 604 32.13 7.37 -11.33
C ASP A 604 32.83 6.80 -10.10
N LEU A 605 33.92 6.03 -10.26
CA LEU A 605 34.72 5.54 -9.13
C LEU A 605 35.45 6.67 -8.40
N SER A 606 35.91 7.69 -9.12
CA SER A 606 36.53 8.88 -8.50
C SER A 606 35.52 9.66 -7.66
N LEU A 607 34.32 9.88 -8.20
CA LEU A 607 33.22 10.54 -7.50
C LEU A 607 32.77 9.71 -6.28
N LEU A 608 32.66 8.40 -6.43
CA LEU A 608 32.26 7.45 -5.38
C LEU A 608 33.25 7.45 -4.21
N ARG A 609 34.56 7.47 -4.48
CA ARG A 609 35.60 7.56 -3.44
C ARG A 609 35.46 8.84 -2.62
N ARG A 610 35.20 9.98 -3.28
CA ARG A 610 35.03 11.28 -2.63
C ARG A 610 33.72 11.33 -1.83
N ALA A 611 32.64 10.81 -2.40
CA ALA A 611 31.33 10.75 -1.75
C ALA A 611 31.35 9.84 -0.53
N PHE A 612 31.92 8.63 -0.63
CA PHE A 612 32.05 7.70 0.50
C PHE A 612 32.90 8.27 1.63
N LYS A 613 33.95 9.03 1.30
CA LYS A 613 34.76 9.74 2.29
C LYS A 613 33.96 10.84 3.02
N ALA A 614 33.09 11.56 2.30
CA ALA A 614 32.24 12.61 2.85
C ALA A 614 31.07 12.07 3.70
N LEU A 615 30.70 10.80 3.56
CA LEU A 615 29.65 10.16 4.35
C LEU A 615 30.09 9.94 5.81
N PRO A 616 29.31 10.39 6.82
CA PRO A 616 29.61 10.12 8.22
C PRO A 616 29.69 8.61 8.49
N LYS A 617 30.64 8.20 9.34
CA LYS A 617 30.95 6.77 9.58
C LYS A 617 29.72 5.96 10.02
N VAL A 618 28.85 6.56 10.85
CA VAL A 618 27.64 5.93 11.37
C VAL A 618 26.67 5.46 10.27
N HIS A 619 26.68 6.10 9.10
CA HIS A 619 25.77 5.79 7.99
C HIS A 619 26.37 4.86 6.94
N ARG A 620 27.68 4.60 6.98
CA ARG A 620 28.37 3.79 5.95
C ARG A 620 27.89 2.34 5.91
N ALA A 621 27.49 1.80 7.06
CA ALA A 621 27.02 0.43 7.18
C ALA A 621 25.78 0.13 6.32
N ILE A 622 24.91 1.13 6.11
CA ILE A 622 23.71 1.01 5.26
C ILE A 622 24.08 0.71 3.80
N LEU A 623 25.26 1.13 3.34
CA LEU A 623 25.72 0.91 1.96
C LEU A 623 26.28 -0.50 1.71
N SER A 624 26.40 -1.33 2.74
CA SER A 624 27.10 -2.62 2.64
C SER A 624 26.54 -3.58 1.58
N PRO A 625 25.21 -3.75 1.41
CA PRO A 625 24.68 -4.59 0.34
C PRO A 625 25.14 -4.15 -1.06
N ARG A 626 25.08 -2.84 -1.34
CA ARG A 626 25.47 -2.26 -2.64
C ARG A 626 26.99 -2.28 -2.84
N LEU A 627 27.77 -2.10 -1.78
CA LEU A 627 29.22 -2.27 -1.84
C LEU A 627 29.61 -3.73 -2.09
N ALA A 628 28.86 -4.70 -1.59
CA ALA A 628 29.12 -6.11 -1.84
C ALA A 628 28.86 -6.48 -3.31
N GLU A 629 27.82 -5.91 -3.95
CA GLU A 629 27.58 -6.06 -5.40
C GLU A 629 28.79 -5.64 -6.25
N LEU A 630 29.55 -4.62 -5.80
CA LEU A 630 30.74 -4.14 -6.51
C LEU A 630 31.94 -5.10 -6.44
N LEU A 631 31.90 -6.14 -5.62
CA LEU A 631 32.95 -7.18 -5.59
C LEU A 631 32.90 -8.08 -6.84
N GLU A 632 31.74 -8.15 -7.50
CA GLU A 632 31.51 -8.98 -8.69
C GLU A 632 31.74 -8.23 -10.01
N VAL A 633 31.98 -6.91 -9.96
CA VAL A 633 32.24 -6.08 -11.14
C VAL A 633 33.60 -6.42 -11.76
N GLU A 634 33.70 -6.43 -13.10
CA GLU A 634 34.93 -6.79 -13.83
C GLU A 634 36.12 -5.86 -13.57
N ASP A 635 35.87 -4.59 -13.27
CA ASP A 635 36.93 -3.60 -13.01
C ASP A 635 37.65 -3.82 -11.66
N ALA A 636 38.96 -4.06 -11.75
CA ALA A 636 39.79 -4.35 -10.59
C ALA A 636 39.91 -3.16 -9.61
N ALA A 637 39.84 -1.92 -10.09
CA ALA A 637 39.94 -0.73 -9.22
C ALA A 637 38.68 -0.54 -8.36
N THR A 638 37.51 -0.87 -8.93
CA THR A 638 36.21 -0.88 -8.28
C THR A 638 36.13 -1.98 -7.22
N ARG A 639 36.51 -3.22 -7.56
CA ARG A 639 36.58 -4.32 -6.57
C ARG A 639 37.50 -3.97 -5.39
N ARG A 640 38.69 -3.41 -5.66
CA ARG A 640 39.64 -2.99 -4.61
C ARG A 640 39.04 -1.91 -3.71
N PHE A 641 38.30 -0.94 -4.26
CA PHE A 641 37.62 0.08 -3.47
C PHE A 641 36.52 -0.55 -2.59
N ALA A 642 35.65 -1.37 -3.17
CA ALA A 642 34.57 -2.05 -2.48
C ALA A 642 35.08 -2.90 -1.30
N LYS A 643 36.10 -3.74 -1.55
CA LYS A 643 36.73 -4.57 -0.51
C LYS A 643 37.31 -3.72 0.63
N LYS A 644 37.96 -2.60 0.31
CA LYS A 644 38.50 -1.68 1.33
C LYS A 644 37.39 -0.99 2.13
N ALA A 645 36.33 -0.54 1.47
CA ALA A 645 35.19 0.12 2.11
C ALA A 645 34.43 -0.84 3.05
N LEU A 646 34.17 -2.07 2.59
CA LEU A 646 33.52 -3.12 3.38
C LEU A 646 34.36 -3.53 4.59
N ARG A 647 35.68 -3.70 4.43
CA ARG A 647 36.59 -3.94 5.56
C ARG A 647 36.58 -2.80 6.58
N GLN A 648 36.46 -1.55 6.11
CA GLN A 648 36.35 -0.40 7.00
C GLN A 648 35.02 -0.38 7.79
N ILE A 649 33.94 -0.88 7.21
CA ILE A 649 32.61 -0.93 7.84
C ILE A 649 32.51 -2.10 8.83
N THR A 650 32.91 -3.28 8.39
CA THR A 650 32.73 -4.54 9.13
C THR A 650 33.81 -4.75 10.18
N GLY A 651 35.00 -4.15 10.00
CA GLY A 651 36.18 -4.42 10.83
C GLY A 651 36.90 -5.72 10.49
N GLU A 652 36.35 -6.54 9.60
CA GLU A 652 36.84 -7.88 9.29
C GLU A 652 37.13 -8.05 7.79
N SER A 653 37.99 -9.00 7.46
CA SER A 653 38.22 -9.44 6.09
C SER A 653 37.36 -10.66 5.82
N LEU A 654 36.28 -10.49 5.05
CA LEU A 654 35.34 -11.54 4.70
C LEU A 654 35.45 -11.89 3.21
N GLU A 655 34.94 -13.06 2.83
CA GLU A 655 34.67 -13.40 1.44
C GLU A 655 33.43 -12.64 0.92
N PRO A 656 33.25 -12.48 -0.40
CA PRO A 656 32.15 -11.70 -0.98
C PRO A 656 30.76 -12.07 -0.45
N GLU A 657 30.47 -13.37 -0.33
CA GLU A 657 29.20 -13.88 0.21
C GLU A 657 29.03 -13.50 1.69
N GLY A 658 30.13 -13.48 2.44
CA GLY A 658 30.17 -13.04 3.84
C GLY A 658 29.84 -11.56 3.99
N TYR A 659 30.37 -10.70 3.11
CA TYR A 659 30.01 -9.28 3.09
C TYR A 659 28.55 -9.05 2.67
N ALA A 660 28.06 -9.82 1.70
CA ALA A 660 26.67 -9.74 1.27
C ALA A 660 25.71 -10.18 2.40
N ALA A 661 26.04 -11.27 3.10
CA ALA A 661 25.27 -11.74 4.27
C ALA A 661 25.28 -10.71 5.40
N TRP A 662 26.46 -10.18 5.74
CA TRP A 662 26.61 -9.11 6.73
C TRP A 662 25.73 -7.90 6.40
N GLY A 663 25.78 -7.45 5.14
CA GLY A 663 24.99 -6.31 4.67
C GLY A 663 23.49 -6.54 4.76
N ARG A 664 23.03 -7.73 4.36
CA ARG A 664 21.61 -8.12 4.48
C ARG A 664 21.14 -8.12 5.94
N ASP A 665 21.87 -8.78 6.83
CA ASP A 665 21.52 -8.85 8.25
C ASP A 665 21.53 -7.46 8.89
N PHE A 666 22.51 -6.60 8.56
CA PHE A 666 22.55 -5.21 9.05
C PHE A 666 21.31 -4.41 8.64
N VAL A 667 20.94 -4.45 7.36
CA VAL A 667 19.77 -3.69 6.85
C VAL A 667 18.47 -4.22 7.47
N LEU A 668 18.30 -5.54 7.55
CA LEU A 668 17.15 -6.15 8.21
C LEU A 668 16.97 -5.62 9.64
N MET A 669 18.03 -5.60 10.44
CA MET A 669 17.95 -5.11 11.82
C MET A 669 17.83 -3.59 11.93
N HIS A 670 18.50 -2.85 11.05
CA HIS A 670 18.46 -1.39 11.05
C HIS A 670 17.06 -0.86 10.75
N GLU A 671 16.39 -1.48 9.78
CA GLU A 671 15.05 -1.12 9.30
C GLU A 671 13.91 -1.82 10.05
N ALA A 672 14.21 -2.80 10.91
CA ALA A 672 13.21 -3.56 11.65
C ALA A 672 12.25 -2.65 12.45
N ALA A 673 10.95 -2.85 12.26
CA ALA A 673 9.89 -2.24 13.07
C ALA A 673 9.36 -3.26 14.07
N ALA A 674 8.73 -2.81 15.16
CA ALA A 674 8.06 -3.72 16.08
C ALA A 674 6.65 -4.06 15.56
N PRO A 675 6.21 -5.33 15.63
CA PRO A 675 6.95 -6.53 16.07
C PRO A 675 7.97 -7.01 15.02
N LEU A 676 9.08 -7.61 15.49
CA LEU A 676 10.11 -8.16 14.59
C LEU A 676 9.58 -9.37 13.80
N ARG A 677 9.95 -9.46 12.53
CA ARG A 677 9.68 -10.61 11.66
C ARG A 677 10.63 -11.79 11.96
N PRO A 678 10.28 -13.04 11.63
CA PRO A 678 11.14 -14.20 11.91
C PRO A 678 12.56 -14.11 11.31
N ASP A 679 12.70 -13.53 10.12
CA ASP A 679 13.98 -13.27 9.47
C ASP A 679 14.83 -12.22 10.21
N GLU A 680 14.19 -11.18 10.76
CA GLU A 680 14.82 -10.14 11.59
C GLU A 680 15.23 -10.68 12.97
N VAL A 681 14.41 -11.54 13.58
CA VAL A 681 14.74 -12.27 14.82
C VAL A 681 15.97 -13.14 14.59
N ALA A 682 15.97 -13.94 13.51
CA ALA A 682 17.09 -14.82 13.18
C ALA A 682 18.37 -14.02 12.87
N ALA A 683 18.26 -12.88 12.16
CA ALA A 683 19.39 -11.98 11.91
C ALA A 683 19.94 -11.37 13.22
N THR A 684 19.05 -10.95 14.13
CA THR A 684 19.40 -10.42 15.45
C THR A 684 20.14 -11.45 16.29
N GLN A 685 19.63 -12.68 16.37
CA GLN A 685 20.29 -13.80 17.06
C GLN A 685 21.67 -14.12 16.48
N ARG A 686 21.76 -14.26 15.15
CA ARG A 686 23.04 -14.52 14.47
C ARG A 686 24.06 -13.42 14.81
N ALA A 687 23.69 -12.16 14.64
CA ALA A 687 24.57 -11.03 14.92
C ALA A 687 25.02 -11.00 16.40
N LEU A 688 24.10 -11.25 17.34
CA LEU A 688 24.43 -11.36 18.77
C LEU A 688 25.28 -12.57 19.13
N ARG A 689 25.45 -13.56 18.26
CA ARG A 689 26.35 -14.71 18.48
C ARG A 689 27.69 -14.56 17.80
N THR A 690 27.72 -13.93 16.63
CA THR A 690 28.92 -13.89 15.77
C THR A 690 29.66 -12.57 15.86
N ALA A 691 28.97 -11.43 15.98
CA ALA A 691 29.61 -10.13 15.99
C ALA A 691 30.32 -9.87 17.33
N ARG A 692 31.56 -9.40 17.26
CA ARG A 692 32.35 -9.02 18.44
C ARG A 692 32.25 -7.54 18.77
N ASP A 693 32.11 -6.70 17.75
CA ASP A 693 32.01 -5.24 17.89
C ASP A 693 31.36 -4.62 16.63
N GLY A 694 31.16 -3.32 16.64
CA GLY A 694 30.85 -2.53 15.45
C GLY A 694 29.35 -2.40 15.14
N PRO A 695 29.02 -1.91 13.93
CA PRO A 695 27.65 -1.51 13.58
C PRO A 695 26.63 -2.65 13.63
N LEU A 696 27.05 -3.87 13.30
CA LEU A 696 26.15 -5.04 13.27
C LEU A 696 25.66 -5.41 14.67
N LEU A 697 26.58 -5.44 15.65
CA LEU A 697 26.24 -5.77 17.04
C LEU A 697 25.33 -4.68 17.67
N ARG A 698 25.59 -3.41 17.36
CA ARG A 698 24.74 -2.29 17.78
C ARG A 698 23.34 -2.34 17.19
N ALA A 699 23.25 -2.66 15.89
CA ALA A 699 21.96 -2.83 15.22
C ALA A 699 21.18 -3.99 15.86
N ALA A 700 21.83 -5.10 16.17
CA ALA A 700 21.21 -6.26 16.83
C ALA A 700 20.69 -5.94 18.23
N ALA A 701 21.49 -5.27 19.07
CA ALA A 701 21.05 -4.85 20.41
C ALA A 701 19.86 -3.88 20.35
N THR A 702 19.88 -2.94 19.38
CA THR A 702 18.78 -2.00 19.17
C THR A 702 17.51 -2.71 18.70
N ALA A 703 17.63 -3.63 17.74
CA ALA A 703 16.51 -4.40 17.22
C ALA A 703 15.89 -5.29 18.30
N ALA A 704 16.73 -5.94 19.12
CA ALA A 704 16.28 -6.75 20.26
C ALA A 704 15.43 -5.95 21.25
N VAL A 705 15.90 -4.77 21.68
CA VAL A 705 15.15 -3.86 22.57
C VAL A 705 13.86 -3.41 21.90
N ARG A 706 13.93 -2.96 20.65
CA ARG A 706 12.78 -2.44 19.89
C ARG A 706 11.64 -3.45 19.78
N GLY A 707 11.94 -4.71 19.48
CA GLY A 707 10.93 -5.76 19.43
C GLY A 707 10.74 -6.54 20.71
N ARG A 708 11.29 -6.08 21.84
CA ARG A 708 11.17 -6.73 23.15
C ARG A 708 11.54 -8.22 23.11
N LEU A 709 12.63 -8.55 22.40
CA LEU A 709 13.04 -9.92 22.14
C LEU A 709 13.75 -10.52 23.36
N VAL A 710 12.99 -10.89 24.39
CA VAL A 710 13.51 -11.43 25.66
C VAL A 710 14.31 -12.73 25.45
N SER A 711 14.00 -13.49 24.40
CA SER A 711 14.69 -14.75 24.07
C SER A 711 16.17 -14.60 23.74
N VAL A 712 16.64 -13.39 23.39
CA VAL A 712 18.06 -13.14 23.09
C VAL A 712 18.88 -12.63 24.27
N VAL A 713 18.29 -12.51 25.47
CA VAL A 713 19.02 -12.10 26.69
C VAL A 713 20.26 -12.97 26.95
N PRO A 714 20.24 -14.31 26.80
CA PRO A 714 21.45 -15.13 26.95
C PRO A 714 22.53 -14.78 25.93
N ASP A 715 22.15 -14.55 24.67
CA ASP A 715 23.07 -14.17 23.59
C ASP A 715 23.64 -12.75 23.82
N LEU A 716 22.84 -11.81 24.36
CA LEU A 716 23.27 -10.47 24.75
C LEU A 716 24.28 -10.50 25.91
N ILE A 717 24.06 -11.33 26.93
CA ILE A 717 25.01 -11.50 28.05
C ILE A 717 26.32 -12.10 27.55
N ALA A 718 26.25 -13.11 26.68
CA ALA A 718 27.43 -13.69 26.03
C ALA A 718 28.16 -12.66 25.15
N ALA A 719 27.44 -11.78 24.46
CA ALA A 719 28.01 -10.68 23.68
C ALA A 719 28.66 -9.61 24.57
N LEU A 720 28.06 -9.29 25.72
CA LEU A 720 28.59 -8.35 26.70
C LEU A 720 29.95 -8.82 27.23
N GLY A 721 30.08 -10.10 27.58
CA GLY A 721 31.33 -10.68 28.11
C GLY A 721 32.49 -10.71 27.13
N ARG A 722 32.22 -10.63 25.82
CA ARG A 722 33.25 -10.60 24.76
C ARG A 722 33.44 -9.23 24.11
N ALA A 723 32.69 -8.21 24.56
CA ALA A 723 32.76 -6.87 23.99
C ALA A 723 34.14 -6.25 24.25
N PRO A 724 34.88 -5.84 23.20
CA PRO A 724 36.27 -5.40 23.36
C PRO A 724 36.39 -3.92 23.77
N SER A 725 35.32 -3.13 23.66
CA SER A 725 35.32 -1.69 23.90
C SER A 725 34.29 -1.28 24.95
N ALA A 726 34.62 -0.23 25.72
CA ALA A 726 33.74 0.30 26.76
C ALA A 726 32.41 0.82 26.23
N GLU A 727 32.42 1.41 25.04
CA GLU A 727 31.23 1.91 24.38
C GLU A 727 30.25 0.77 24.06
N THR A 728 30.74 -0.28 23.41
CA THR A 728 29.92 -1.44 23.05
C THR A 728 29.44 -2.20 24.27
N HIS A 729 30.31 -2.35 25.28
CA HIS A 729 29.93 -2.95 26.56
C HIS A 729 28.80 -2.16 27.25
N GLY A 730 28.91 -0.83 27.34
CA GLY A 730 27.87 0.03 27.92
C GLY A 730 26.53 -0.02 27.16
N GLN A 731 26.57 -0.12 25.83
CA GLN A 731 25.37 -0.25 24.99
C GLN A 731 24.67 -1.60 25.21
N LEU A 732 25.42 -2.70 25.25
CA LEU A 732 24.86 -4.03 25.51
C LEU A 732 24.30 -4.13 26.93
N ASN A 733 25.00 -3.55 27.92
CA ASN A 733 24.51 -3.45 29.29
C ASN A 733 23.18 -2.68 29.35
N SER A 734 23.12 -1.54 28.65
CA SER A 734 21.88 -0.75 28.56
C SER A 734 20.74 -1.53 27.92
N ALA A 735 21.02 -2.29 26.85
CA ALA A 735 20.02 -3.13 26.20
C ALA A 735 19.49 -4.24 27.13
N LEU A 736 20.37 -4.86 27.93
CA LEU A 736 19.99 -5.85 28.92
C LEU A 736 19.07 -5.27 30.00
N ARG A 737 19.40 -4.08 30.52
CA ARG A 737 18.55 -3.37 31.50
C ARG A 737 17.17 -3.08 30.92
N LEU A 738 17.09 -2.61 29.68
CA LEU A 738 15.82 -2.30 29.02
C LEU A 738 14.97 -3.54 28.73
N LEU A 739 15.59 -4.66 28.37
CA LEU A 739 14.86 -5.90 28.07
C LEU A 739 14.42 -6.67 29.31
N THR A 740 15.23 -6.65 30.37
CA THR A 740 14.97 -7.44 31.58
C THR A 740 14.28 -6.64 32.67
N ALA A 741 14.40 -5.32 32.65
CA ALA A 741 14.12 -4.40 33.77
C ALA A 741 14.97 -4.67 35.02
N ALA A 742 16.05 -5.45 34.90
CA ALA A 742 16.99 -5.73 35.98
C ALA A 742 18.26 -4.89 35.85
N ASP A 743 18.96 -4.69 36.98
CA ASP A 743 20.26 -4.02 37.01
C ASP A 743 21.19 -4.65 38.05
N PRO A 744 21.63 -5.92 37.86
CA PRO A 744 22.50 -6.62 38.80
C PRO A 744 23.89 -5.96 38.94
N ALA A 745 24.18 -4.94 38.14
CA ALA A 745 25.46 -4.26 38.06
C ALA A 745 25.38 -2.75 38.37
N ALA A 746 24.30 -2.28 39.01
CA ALA A 746 24.01 -0.85 39.23
C ALA A 746 25.16 -0.07 39.91
N GLU A 747 25.86 -0.71 40.86
CA GLU A 747 26.96 -0.11 41.64
C GLU A 747 28.36 -0.48 41.10
N LEU A 748 28.42 -1.27 40.02
CA LEU A 748 29.68 -1.76 39.46
C LEU A 748 30.18 -0.83 38.34
N SER A 749 31.48 -0.58 38.33
CA SER A 749 32.13 0.26 37.31
C SER A 749 33.10 -0.53 36.42
N GLU A 750 33.58 -1.69 36.87
CA GLU A 750 34.48 -2.53 36.08
C GLU A 750 33.71 -3.44 35.12
N GLN A 751 34.09 -3.42 33.83
CA GLN A 751 33.42 -4.20 32.78
C GLN A 751 33.37 -5.70 33.07
N ARG A 752 34.45 -6.25 33.62
CA ARG A 752 34.53 -7.68 33.96
C ARG A 752 33.55 -8.04 35.07
N GLU A 753 33.44 -7.19 36.09
CA GLU A 753 32.52 -7.37 37.20
C GLU A 753 31.06 -7.23 36.73
N ILE A 754 30.76 -6.23 35.91
CA ILE A 754 29.44 -6.06 35.28
C ILE A 754 29.05 -7.30 34.46
N SER A 755 29.96 -7.81 33.62
CA SER A 755 29.72 -9.03 32.83
C SER A 755 29.52 -10.26 33.72
N ALA A 756 30.30 -10.41 34.80
CA ALA A 756 30.16 -11.50 35.76
C ALA A 756 28.83 -11.42 36.52
N ALA A 757 28.39 -10.22 36.91
CA ALA A 757 27.12 -9.99 37.58
C ALA A 757 25.93 -10.39 36.69
N TRP A 758 25.95 -10.04 35.40
CA TRP A 758 24.93 -10.49 34.45
C TRP A 758 24.95 -12.01 34.22
N ALA A 759 26.13 -12.63 34.15
CA ALA A 759 26.24 -14.08 34.03
C ALA A 759 25.68 -14.81 35.25
N ALA A 760 25.97 -14.31 36.47
CA ALA A 760 25.41 -14.82 37.71
C ALA A 760 23.90 -14.62 37.78
N TRP A 761 23.41 -13.45 37.35
CA TRP A 761 21.98 -13.16 37.26
C TRP A 761 21.26 -14.14 36.31
N LEU A 762 21.82 -14.40 35.13
CA LEU A 762 21.23 -15.37 34.20
C LEU A 762 21.19 -16.79 34.77
N ALA A 763 22.20 -17.18 35.56
CA ALA A 763 22.23 -18.49 36.19
C ALA A 763 21.07 -18.70 37.19
N THR A 764 20.64 -17.64 37.87
CA THR A 764 19.54 -17.69 38.86
C THR A 764 18.17 -17.34 38.26
N HIS A 765 18.10 -16.74 37.07
CA HIS A 765 16.85 -16.26 36.46
C HIS A 765 16.49 -16.97 35.14
N ARG A 766 17.17 -18.07 34.78
CA ARG A 766 16.95 -18.78 33.51
C ARG A 766 15.49 -19.23 33.35
N ASP A 767 14.90 -19.78 34.40
CA ASP A 767 13.55 -20.34 34.34
C ASP A 767 12.51 -19.21 34.23
N ALA A 768 12.66 -18.15 35.03
CA ALA A 768 11.83 -16.95 34.91
C ALA A 768 11.92 -16.31 33.51
N LEU A 769 13.11 -16.26 32.93
CA LEU A 769 13.31 -15.75 31.57
C LEU A 769 12.61 -16.63 30.53
N ALA A 770 12.71 -17.96 30.66
CA ALA A 770 12.03 -18.91 29.79
C ALA A 770 10.50 -18.72 29.86
N ARG A 771 9.93 -18.53 31.07
CA ARG A 771 8.51 -18.21 31.24
C ARG A 771 8.13 -16.90 30.57
N ARG A 772 8.91 -15.82 30.76
CA ARG A 772 8.68 -14.54 30.10
C ARG A 772 8.72 -14.65 28.57
N VAL A 773 9.56 -15.50 28.00
CA VAL A 773 9.57 -15.78 26.55
C VAL A 773 8.24 -16.41 26.11
N LEU A 774 7.73 -17.38 26.86
CA LEU A 774 6.42 -18.00 26.56
C LEU A 774 5.28 -16.98 26.68
N VAL A 775 5.28 -16.15 27.72
CA VAL A 775 4.29 -15.07 27.90
C VAL A 775 4.34 -14.08 26.75
N VAL A 776 5.54 -13.62 26.35
CA VAL A 776 5.71 -12.72 25.20
C VAL A 776 5.21 -13.37 23.91
N ALA A 777 5.54 -14.64 23.64
CA ALA A 777 5.07 -15.36 22.46
C ALA A 777 3.53 -15.49 22.43
N PHE A 778 2.91 -15.74 23.59
CA PHE A 778 1.47 -15.82 23.76
C PHE A 778 0.77 -14.48 23.49
N VAL A 779 1.19 -13.40 24.16
CA VAL A 779 0.55 -12.07 24.03
C VAL A 779 0.80 -11.45 22.65
N THR A 780 1.97 -11.67 22.04
CA THR A 780 2.29 -11.12 20.71
C THR A 780 1.73 -11.93 19.54
N GLN A 781 1.07 -13.08 19.79
CA GLN A 781 0.59 -13.98 18.73
C GLN A 781 1.71 -14.43 17.79
N ALA A 782 2.86 -14.79 18.35
CA ALA A 782 3.92 -15.42 17.58
C ALA A 782 3.41 -16.73 16.94
N PRO A 783 4.05 -17.24 15.86
CA PRO A 783 3.68 -18.53 15.26
C PRO A 783 3.59 -19.68 16.27
N GLU A 784 4.36 -19.61 17.36
CA GLU A 784 4.40 -20.58 18.45
C GLU A 784 3.41 -20.27 19.60
N ALA A 785 2.49 -19.31 19.45
CA ALA A 785 1.61 -18.84 20.54
C ALA A 785 0.76 -19.96 21.16
N ASP A 786 0.29 -20.93 20.37
CA ASP A 786 -0.47 -22.08 20.88
C ASP A 786 0.42 -23.04 21.69
N ALA A 787 1.65 -23.28 21.24
CA ALA A 787 2.63 -24.06 21.98
C ALA A 787 3.06 -23.33 23.27
N ALA A 788 3.22 -22.01 23.20
CA ALA A 788 3.53 -21.18 24.35
C ALA A 788 2.40 -21.21 25.38
N ARG A 789 1.14 -21.13 24.92
CA ARG A 789 -0.05 -21.29 25.78
C ARG A 789 -0.07 -22.66 26.45
N ALA A 790 0.20 -23.73 25.72
CA ALA A 790 0.25 -25.08 26.27
C ALA A 790 1.35 -25.21 27.34
N ALA A 791 2.55 -24.70 27.07
CA ALA A 791 3.65 -24.70 28.02
C ALA A 791 3.35 -23.85 29.28
N LEU A 792 2.68 -22.69 29.13
CA LEU A 792 2.24 -21.87 30.26
C LEU A 792 1.19 -22.60 31.12
N LEU A 793 0.32 -23.42 30.52
CA LEU A 793 -0.62 -24.27 31.24
C LEU A 793 0.09 -25.38 32.01
N GLU A 794 1.11 -26.01 31.42
CA GLU A 794 1.93 -27.04 32.09
C GLU A 794 2.73 -26.48 33.27
N LEU A 795 3.19 -25.21 33.17
CA LEU A 795 3.86 -24.50 34.26
C LEU A 795 2.94 -24.19 35.44
N GLY A 796 1.62 -24.19 35.24
CA GLY A 796 0.65 -24.01 36.32
C GLY A 796 0.77 -22.65 37.02
N GLU A 797 0.79 -22.67 38.35
CA GLU A 797 0.82 -21.46 39.18
C GLU A 797 2.09 -20.62 38.99
N GLU A 798 3.19 -21.21 38.52
CA GLU A 798 4.43 -20.47 38.27
C GLU A 798 4.31 -19.41 37.16
N ALA A 799 3.34 -19.56 36.25
CA ALA A 799 3.10 -18.62 35.16
C ALA A 799 2.20 -17.43 35.56
N VAL A 800 1.55 -17.49 36.72
CA VAL A 800 0.47 -16.56 37.11
C VAL A 800 0.99 -15.13 37.27
N LEU A 801 2.12 -14.94 37.97
CA LEU A 801 2.69 -13.60 38.18
C LEU A 801 3.21 -12.99 36.87
N ASP A 802 3.89 -13.78 36.04
CA ASP A 802 4.38 -13.33 34.73
C ASP A 802 3.21 -12.96 33.79
N LEU A 803 2.09 -13.69 33.84
CA LEU A 803 0.86 -13.38 33.10
C LEU A 803 0.14 -12.15 33.65
N LEU A 804 0.15 -11.95 34.97
CA LEU A 804 -0.44 -10.77 35.60
C LEU A 804 0.34 -9.50 35.24
N ASP A 805 1.67 -9.55 35.25
CA ASP A 805 2.53 -8.47 34.78
C ASP A 805 2.27 -8.17 33.30
N ALA A 806 2.08 -9.20 32.48
CA ALA A 806 1.67 -9.02 31.10
C ALA A 806 0.26 -8.42 30.98
N PHE A 807 -0.68 -8.78 31.86
CA PHE A 807 -2.03 -8.21 31.82
C PHE A 807 -2.02 -6.71 32.12
N VAL A 808 -1.18 -6.27 33.07
CA VAL A 808 -0.96 -4.85 33.36
C VAL A 808 -0.38 -4.13 32.15
N ALA A 809 0.56 -4.76 31.44
CA ALA A 809 1.15 -4.19 30.23
C ALA A 809 0.21 -4.20 29.01
N TYR A 810 -0.75 -5.14 28.97
CA TYR A 810 -1.67 -5.38 27.87
C TYR A 810 -3.12 -5.54 28.38
N PRO A 811 -3.72 -4.50 28.98
CA PRO A 811 -5.01 -4.61 29.68
C PRO A 811 -6.19 -4.92 28.77
N GLN A 812 -6.02 -4.74 27.45
CA GLN A 812 -7.07 -5.01 26.45
C GLN A 812 -7.03 -6.44 25.90
N ASP A 813 -6.04 -7.24 26.26
CA ASP A 813 -5.88 -8.59 25.73
C ASP A 813 -6.69 -9.60 26.55
N ALA A 814 -7.92 -9.87 26.09
CA ALA A 814 -8.87 -10.78 26.75
C ALA A 814 -8.37 -12.24 26.88
N ARG A 815 -7.28 -12.61 26.20
CA ARG A 815 -6.70 -13.96 26.29
C ARG A 815 -5.90 -14.16 27.58
N ILE A 816 -5.34 -13.08 28.14
CA ILE A 816 -4.58 -13.12 29.39
C ILE A 816 -5.48 -13.48 30.59
N PRO A 817 -6.60 -12.78 30.85
CA PRO A 817 -7.51 -13.16 31.94
C PRO A 817 -8.13 -14.55 31.72
N ALA A 818 -8.39 -14.97 30.48
CA ALA A 818 -8.87 -16.33 30.20
C ALA A 818 -7.83 -17.42 30.55
N LEU A 819 -6.54 -17.15 30.38
CA LEU A 819 -5.47 -18.06 30.76
C LEU A 819 -5.23 -18.05 32.27
N LEU A 820 -5.28 -16.88 32.91
CA LEU A 820 -5.24 -16.75 34.37
C LEU A 820 -6.40 -17.51 35.03
N GLU A 821 -7.61 -17.45 34.47
CA GLU A 821 -8.77 -18.22 34.92
C GLU A 821 -8.51 -19.73 34.83
N ALA A 822 -7.98 -20.19 33.70
CA ALA A 822 -7.66 -21.61 33.52
C ALA A 822 -6.61 -22.12 34.52
N LEU A 823 -5.65 -21.27 34.90
CA LEU A 823 -4.56 -21.61 35.82
C LEU A 823 -4.98 -21.54 37.30
N THR A 824 -5.89 -20.64 37.65
CA THR A 824 -6.18 -20.28 39.05
C THR A 824 -7.57 -20.67 39.51
N GLY A 825 -8.50 -20.92 38.58
CA GLY A 825 -9.92 -21.11 38.85
C GLY A 825 -10.66 -19.84 39.29
N LEU A 826 -9.98 -18.69 39.38
CA LEU A 826 -10.56 -17.42 39.76
C LEU A 826 -11.26 -16.76 38.57
N ARG A 827 -12.36 -16.05 38.82
CA ARG A 827 -13.09 -15.23 37.83
C ARG A 827 -13.45 -13.84 38.38
N PRO A 828 -12.46 -13.02 38.75
CA PRO A 828 -12.71 -11.62 39.10
C PRO A 828 -13.07 -10.82 37.84
N ASP A 829 -13.43 -9.55 38.02
CA ASP A 829 -13.61 -8.63 36.90
C ASP A 829 -12.36 -8.61 36.01
N ALA A 830 -12.54 -8.44 34.70
CA ALA A 830 -11.47 -8.51 33.70
C ALA A 830 -10.57 -7.25 33.71
N THR A 831 -10.16 -6.79 34.88
CA THR A 831 -9.19 -5.70 35.07
C THR A 831 -7.94 -6.24 35.78
N PRO A 832 -6.74 -5.74 35.44
CA PRO A 832 -5.52 -6.16 36.12
C PRO A 832 -5.55 -5.96 37.64
N GLU A 833 -6.22 -4.91 38.11
CA GLU A 833 -6.37 -4.58 39.54
C GLU A 833 -7.23 -5.62 40.27
N ALA A 834 -8.38 -6.00 39.71
CA ALA A 834 -9.25 -7.01 40.32
C ALA A 834 -8.58 -8.39 40.34
N TRP A 835 -7.79 -8.72 39.31
CA TRP A 835 -6.97 -9.92 39.30
C TRP A 835 -5.86 -9.90 40.34
N ARG A 836 -5.17 -8.77 40.55
CA ARG A 836 -4.18 -8.62 41.63
C ARG A 836 -4.81 -8.80 43.00
N GLU A 837 -5.97 -8.18 43.25
CA GLU A 837 -6.69 -8.31 44.51
C GLU A 837 -7.13 -9.75 44.77
N ALA A 838 -7.74 -10.41 43.77
CA ALA A 838 -8.19 -11.79 43.88
C ALA A 838 -7.03 -12.77 44.12
N LEU A 839 -5.89 -12.54 43.45
CA LEU A 839 -4.67 -13.34 43.64
C LEU A 839 -3.96 -13.07 44.96
N ALA A 840 -4.06 -11.87 45.53
CA ALA A 840 -3.49 -11.55 46.84
C ALA A 840 -4.29 -12.17 48.01
N VAL A 841 -5.58 -12.43 47.80
CA VAL A 841 -6.46 -13.10 48.78
C VAL A 841 -6.26 -14.62 48.80
N ARG A 842 -5.90 -15.20 47.66
CA ARG A 842 -5.63 -16.63 47.48
C ARG A 842 -4.22 -16.98 47.93
#